data_AF-A0A422LZA0-F1
#
_entry.id   AF-A0A422LZA0-F1
#
_cell.length_a   1.000
_cell.length_b   1.000
_cell.length_c   1.000
_cell.angle_alpha   90.00
_cell.angle_beta   90.00
_cell.angle_gamma   90.00
#
_symmetry.space_group_name_H-M   'P 1'
#
loop_
_entity.id
_entity.type
_entity.pdbx_description
1 polymer ?
#
loop_
_entity_poly.entity_id
_entity_poly.type
_entity_poly.pdbx_seq_one_letter_code
_entity_poly.pdbx_strand_id
1 'polypeptide(L)'
;MDQTKRQFQIFPMAGKQDFTVYEDDGISRKYLKGAYAETKVTSNLQEGQLEVNVAPLSGNYTGLKSERTTEFAIRTSGNPSSVIATVGSQQVALKAVTNQKDYDAGENVYFVNSEYHTNQYLEKLTDKKAIDQTFLQVKLAKTNAATNGIKLTVSGIDAKDDPSTDDLPVNDELAIPSTIKQDEKTTTDTAVGINWSPVTDALSYDVKADGVVYRSLKKPAFVLSPVKEQTKHSFQVRTVTKDAVSKWSDKQTFSSDENPLRLALKMTNLKVDSTIKDVPVWQDKQTVDKLFDQDLTTEAHTNWFTSGEKQSATPMTITADLDGVYDLDHLTYVPRENGGNGNLSALKVETSLDGIHWHEAGEGKGWTFDAQEKTISFGQKEKAQHIRLTIPKASTLGDFVSGKEFLLFKRDGTNKQVLGDITNDGAITGDDQMSLVNYAGLTANIDSDFNGYVQNGDLNQNGVIDAFDINYVMTKLGKTPVSKPDEKIPSGTLALQSDKTTYAPGETITLNLIGKDLTNVNSLFARLPLTNPNVDLIQVEPTAATAGMVNFSKVRTHSNSSRDLYLIFANEGEQKRLTGNEKLATITLKAKTQLTKADLSFALTDPMLTNQWGPEALPEAPAPIVLRFEDNSEHNHAKEQLAALIDAVHALDPKLFTATSWQPVLAASEKASQLLKDDAVSPSDLTAAYIDLKTALGKLEADRGVNQDQLKALITAAATLKADRYTPESYANLQTEITAAKTVSTDAGASQKQIQEAIQSLSRAWFALVLTQTQPQSDLAQWVRVAEALNPDQYTPASFDKLTAALAEAKKALADTATSADTAQTLSTQLQAAIDALVPRGNKQQLADLLNTAEKLKANDYTPGSFAKLTEVLQPTRNVLNDVDATQDAVTKATDALSKALQQLIKQPNKAELVNLITKAAELKETDYTPASFADLKKALTYAREVNKDPETSGETVAKTVTDLKTALDKLVKQTPAPTPDKEKPSNNPPKSGGFQGDTTIKKDQTKDPTKTDHASNIPDTGEHTQSILALLGATIIGVLGYLKLRQPKKDK
;
A
#
# COMPACT_ATOMS: atom_id res chain seq x y z
N MET A 1 -57.66 0.53 54.62
CA MET A 1 -58.87 -0.31 54.75
C MET A 1 -59.04 -0.70 56.21
N ASP A 2 -60.28 -0.78 56.70
CA ASP A 2 -60.57 -1.26 58.05
C ASP A 2 -60.56 -2.80 58.08
N GLN A 3 -59.43 -3.40 58.47
CA GLN A 3 -59.26 -4.86 58.57
C GLN A 3 -60.12 -5.52 59.67
N THR A 4 -60.88 -4.75 60.45
CA THR A 4 -61.85 -5.28 61.42
C THR A 4 -63.23 -5.55 60.80
N LYS A 5 -63.39 -5.30 59.49
CA LYS A 5 -64.62 -5.53 58.75
C LYS A 5 -64.37 -6.36 57.50
N ARG A 6 -65.32 -7.23 57.15
CA ARG A 6 -65.42 -7.91 55.86
C ARG A 6 -66.77 -7.56 55.26
N GLN A 7 -66.77 -7.05 54.03
CA GLN A 7 -68.00 -6.67 53.33
C GLN A 7 -68.06 -7.43 52.01
N PHE A 8 -69.16 -8.13 51.78
CA PHE A 8 -69.40 -8.90 50.58
C PHE A 8 -70.61 -8.34 49.84
N GLN A 9 -70.36 -7.76 48.67
CA GLN A 9 -71.43 -7.45 47.74
C GLN A 9 -71.66 -8.66 46.84
N ILE A 10 -72.89 -9.16 46.79
CA ILE A 10 -73.24 -10.39 46.11
C ILE A 10 -74.35 -10.10 45.11
N PHE A 11 -74.09 -10.41 43.85
CA PHE A 11 -75.10 -10.48 42.79
C PHE A 11 -75.48 -11.95 42.65
N PRO A 12 -76.69 -12.35 43.06
CA PRO A 12 -77.10 -13.75 42.97
C PRO A 12 -77.08 -14.22 41.52
N MET A 13 -76.48 -15.39 41.27
CA MET A 13 -76.45 -16.03 39.96
C MET A 13 -76.84 -17.48 40.14
N ALA A 14 -77.66 -18.03 39.24
CA ALA A 14 -78.11 -19.41 39.31
C ALA A 14 -76.92 -20.39 39.37
N GLY A 15 -77.05 -21.41 40.21
CA GLY A 15 -75.98 -22.38 40.46
C GLY A 15 -74.92 -21.88 41.44
N LYS A 16 -73.77 -22.59 41.46
CA LYS A 16 -72.70 -22.38 42.44
C LYS A 16 -71.61 -21.48 41.90
N GLN A 17 -71.27 -20.45 42.66
CA GLN A 17 -70.16 -19.53 42.43
C GLN A 17 -69.19 -19.58 43.61
N ASP A 18 -67.92 -19.25 43.37
CA ASP A 18 -66.93 -19.09 44.44
C ASP A 18 -65.96 -17.94 44.20
N PHE A 19 -65.41 -17.44 45.30
CA PHE A 19 -64.42 -16.37 45.32
C PHE A 19 -63.49 -16.59 46.51
N THR A 20 -62.18 -16.39 46.33
CA THR A 20 -61.22 -16.46 47.44
C THR A 20 -60.71 -15.06 47.73
N VAL A 21 -61.02 -14.55 48.93
CA VAL A 21 -60.47 -13.29 49.41
C VAL A 21 -59.04 -13.55 49.85
N TYR A 22 -58.08 -12.85 49.25
CA TYR A 22 -56.67 -12.88 49.61
C TYR A 22 -56.30 -11.60 50.39
N GLU A 23 -55.45 -11.73 51.41
CA GLU A 23 -54.90 -10.62 52.16
C GLU A 23 -53.49 -10.91 52.70
N ASP A 24 -52.63 -9.89 52.73
CA ASP A 24 -51.31 -9.91 53.35
C ASP A 24 -51.03 -8.58 54.07
N ASP A 25 -49.78 -8.31 54.42
CA ASP A 25 -49.41 -7.05 55.08
C ASP A 25 -49.48 -5.82 54.15
N GLY A 26 -49.76 -6.01 52.86
CA GLY A 26 -49.98 -4.98 51.85
C GLY A 26 -48.75 -4.18 51.45
N ILE A 27 -47.56 -4.51 51.98
CA ILE A 27 -46.34 -3.70 51.83
C ILE A 27 -45.12 -4.56 51.48
N SER A 28 -44.98 -5.72 52.12
CA SER A 28 -43.77 -6.52 52.06
C SER A 28 -43.85 -7.64 51.03
N ARG A 29 -42.69 -8.15 50.62
CA ARG A 29 -42.59 -9.36 49.78
C ARG A 29 -42.70 -10.67 50.58
N LYS A 30 -43.11 -10.63 51.86
CA LYS A 30 -43.20 -11.84 52.70
C LYS A 30 -44.27 -12.82 52.20
N TYR A 31 -45.26 -12.35 51.44
CA TYR A 31 -46.25 -13.22 50.82
C TYR A 31 -45.64 -14.28 49.89
N LEU A 32 -44.52 -13.97 49.22
CA LEU A 32 -43.75 -14.95 48.42
C LEU A 32 -43.21 -16.12 49.25
N LYS A 33 -43.21 -15.98 50.59
CA LYS A 33 -42.80 -17.01 51.56
C LYS A 33 -43.97 -17.56 52.38
N GLY A 34 -45.22 -17.36 51.91
CA GLY A 34 -46.42 -17.87 52.57
C GLY A 34 -46.98 -16.99 53.69
N ALA A 35 -46.51 -15.75 53.85
CA ALA A 35 -47.06 -14.81 54.84
C ALA A 35 -48.26 -14.05 54.27
N TYR A 36 -49.36 -14.77 54.07
CA TYR A 36 -50.66 -14.24 53.64
C TYR A 36 -51.79 -15.07 54.27
N ALA A 37 -53.02 -14.59 54.17
CA ALA A 37 -54.21 -15.31 54.57
C ALA A 37 -55.29 -15.28 53.49
N GLU A 38 -56.13 -16.30 53.47
CA GLU A 38 -57.20 -16.48 52.49
C GLU A 38 -58.51 -16.82 53.19
N THR A 39 -59.62 -16.36 52.61
CA THR A 39 -60.98 -16.74 53.02
C THR A 39 -61.77 -17.14 51.80
N LYS A 40 -62.15 -18.42 51.70
CA LYS A 40 -63.02 -18.90 50.62
C LYS A 40 -64.47 -18.50 50.89
N VAL A 41 -65.11 -17.90 49.90
CA VAL A 41 -66.52 -17.53 49.89
C VAL A 41 -67.20 -18.28 48.75
N THR A 42 -68.33 -18.92 49.01
CA THR A 42 -69.13 -19.57 47.96
C THR A 42 -70.56 -19.07 48.05
N SER A 43 -71.20 -18.81 46.91
CA SER A 43 -72.64 -18.59 46.83
C SER A 43 -73.29 -19.67 45.97
N ASN A 44 -74.52 -20.06 46.29
CA ASN A 44 -75.28 -21.02 45.51
C ASN A 44 -76.75 -20.62 45.49
N LEU A 45 -77.28 -20.24 44.33
CA LEU A 45 -78.70 -19.92 44.15
C LEU A 45 -79.40 -21.10 43.49
N GLN A 46 -80.35 -21.71 44.22
CA GLN A 46 -81.18 -22.81 43.73
C GLN A 46 -82.63 -22.57 44.17
N GLU A 47 -83.58 -22.65 43.24
CA GLU A 47 -85.02 -22.54 43.52
C GLU A 47 -85.41 -21.31 44.38
N GLY A 48 -84.77 -20.16 44.13
CA GLY A 48 -85.03 -18.91 44.85
C GLY A 48 -84.43 -18.85 46.27
N GLN A 49 -83.61 -19.82 46.65
CA GLN A 49 -82.84 -19.83 47.88
C GLN A 49 -81.35 -19.62 47.58
N LEU A 50 -80.78 -18.55 48.14
CA LEU A 50 -79.37 -18.23 48.09
C LEU A 50 -78.68 -18.70 49.37
N GLU A 51 -77.70 -19.59 49.23
CA GLU A 51 -76.79 -19.96 50.30
C GLU A 51 -75.42 -19.32 50.07
N VAL A 52 -74.94 -18.55 51.05
CA VAL A 52 -73.60 -17.95 51.06
C VAL A 52 -72.80 -18.56 52.21
N ASN A 53 -71.68 -19.20 51.89
CA ASN A 53 -70.74 -19.74 52.87
C ASN A 53 -69.44 -18.95 52.82
N VAL A 54 -69.00 -18.43 53.97
CA VAL A 54 -67.68 -17.82 54.18
C VAL A 54 -66.90 -18.78 55.08
N ALA A 55 -65.87 -19.43 54.54
CA ALA A 55 -65.02 -20.34 55.29
C ALA A 55 -64.25 -19.60 56.40
N PRO A 56 -63.73 -20.31 57.41
CA PRO A 56 -62.72 -19.75 58.31
C PRO A 56 -61.52 -19.22 57.53
N LEU A 57 -60.95 -18.11 57.97
CA LEU A 57 -59.75 -17.52 57.43
C LEU A 57 -58.56 -18.45 57.70
N SER A 58 -57.82 -18.79 56.65
CA SER A 58 -56.67 -19.69 56.68
C SER A 58 -55.39 -18.96 56.32
N GLY A 59 -54.28 -19.23 57.01
CA GLY A 59 -53.02 -18.52 56.84
C GLY A 59 -52.81 -17.39 57.86
N ASN A 60 -51.68 -16.70 57.77
CA ASN A 60 -51.29 -15.67 58.72
C ASN A 60 -50.26 -14.70 58.13
N TYR A 61 -50.27 -13.45 58.59
CA TYR A 61 -49.25 -12.44 58.29
C TYR A 61 -49.11 -11.46 59.47
N THR A 62 -48.02 -10.69 59.47
CA THR A 62 -47.76 -9.72 60.55
C THR A 62 -48.85 -8.63 60.57
N GLY A 63 -49.61 -8.55 61.66
CA GLY A 63 -50.66 -7.54 61.83
C GLY A 63 -52.08 -8.01 61.48
N LEU A 64 -52.27 -9.29 61.12
CA LEU A 64 -53.58 -9.89 60.88
C LEU A 64 -54.53 -9.65 62.06
N LYS A 65 -55.70 -9.06 61.81
CA LYS A 65 -56.79 -8.91 62.80
C LYS A 65 -57.84 -9.99 62.57
N SER A 66 -57.98 -10.95 63.49
CA SER A 66 -58.95 -12.05 63.36
C SER A 66 -60.38 -11.68 63.80
N GLU A 67 -60.54 -10.72 64.72
CA GLU A 67 -61.86 -10.30 65.21
C GLU A 67 -62.54 -9.34 64.24
N ARG A 68 -63.53 -9.84 63.48
CA ARG A 68 -64.16 -9.09 62.39
C ARG A 68 -65.68 -9.09 62.42
N THR A 69 -66.26 -7.95 62.12
CA THR A 69 -67.67 -7.83 61.70
C THR A 69 -67.78 -8.30 60.24
N THR A 70 -68.86 -9.01 59.90
CA THR A 70 -69.12 -9.42 58.51
C THR A 70 -70.45 -8.85 58.04
N GLU A 71 -70.42 -8.17 56.90
CA GLU A 71 -71.58 -7.56 56.27
C GLU A 71 -71.78 -8.14 54.86
N PHE A 72 -73.03 -8.38 54.50
CA PHE A 72 -73.44 -8.81 53.17
C PHE A 72 -74.37 -7.75 52.58
N ALA A 73 -74.14 -7.38 51.33
CA ALA A 73 -75.08 -6.62 50.52
C ALA A 73 -75.45 -7.49 49.32
N ILE A 74 -76.66 -8.07 49.34
CA ILE A 74 -77.14 -9.00 48.32
C ILE A 74 -78.12 -8.27 47.41
N ARG A 75 -77.85 -8.21 46.10
CA ARG A 75 -78.77 -7.59 45.12
C ARG A 75 -80.09 -8.36 45.12
N THR A 76 -81.20 -7.63 45.18
CA THR A 76 -82.53 -8.23 45.12
C THR A 76 -83.56 -7.25 44.56
N SER A 77 -84.64 -7.76 43.96
CA SER A 77 -85.79 -6.97 43.49
C SER A 77 -86.91 -6.84 44.52
N GLY A 78 -86.80 -7.50 45.67
CA GLY A 78 -87.87 -7.52 46.67
C GLY A 78 -87.42 -7.92 48.08
N ASN A 79 -88.38 -8.15 48.95
CA ASN A 79 -88.10 -8.58 50.33
C ASN A 79 -87.88 -10.10 50.38
N PRO A 80 -86.83 -10.59 51.07
CA PRO A 80 -86.65 -12.02 51.29
C PRO A 80 -87.74 -12.58 52.20
N SER A 81 -88.14 -13.84 51.99
CA SER A 81 -89.08 -14.55 52.86
C SER A 81 -88.44 -15.01 54.17
N SER A 82 -87.13 -15.28 54.17
CA SER A 82 -86.36 -15.57 55.38
C SER A 82 -84.88 -15.24 55.21
N VAL A 83 -84.22 -14.85 56.31
CA VAL A 83 -82.78 -14.60 56.39
C VAL A 83 -82.25 -15.31 57.64
N ILE A 84 -81.39 -16.31 57.45
CA ILE A 84 -80.84 -17.14 58.53
C ILE A 84 -79.32 -17.09 58.47
N ALA A 85 -78.65 -16.78 59.58
CA ALA A 85 -77.21 -16.81 59.68
C ALA A 85 -76.74 -17.80 60.75
N THR A 86 -75.68 -18.55 60.45
CA THR A 86 -74.94 -19.38 61.39
C THR A 86 -73.50 -18.89 61.45
N VAL A 87 -72.95 -18.71 62.65
CA VAL A 87 -71.55 -18.32 62.88
C VAL A 87 -70.89 -19.45 63.68
N GLY A 88 -69.87 -20.10 63.09
CA GLY A 88 -69.36 -21.36 63.60
C GLY A 88 -70.44 -22.44 63.55
N SER A 89 -70.72 -23.06 64.70
CA SER A 89 -71.80 -24.06 64.85
C SER A 89 -73.12 -23.48 65.41
N GLN A 90 -73.17 -22.16 65.68
CA GLN A 90 -74.29 -21.53 66.36
C GLN A 90 -75.13 -20.68 65.40
N GLN A 91 -76.44 -20.92 65.39
CA GLN A 91 -77.39 -20.06 64.68
C GLN A 91 -77.50 -18.72 65.42
N VAL A 92 -77.42 -17.62 64.67
CA VAL A 92 -77.52 -16.27 65.17
C VAL A 92 -78.91 -15.72 64.88
N ALA A 93 -79.59 -15.21 65.92
CA ALA A 93 -80.88 -14.54 65.75
C ALA A 93 -80.65 -13.16 65.10
N LEU A 94 -81.24 -12.95 63.92
CA LEU A 94 -81.15 -11.68 63.21
C LEU A 94 -82.41 -10.83 63.46
N LYS A 95 -82.21 -9.56 63.80
CA LYS A 95 -83.30 -8.59 63.96
C LYS A 95 -83.50 -7.80 62.66
N ALA A 96 -84.72 -7.83 62.11
CA ALA A 96 -85.10 -6.96 61.01
C ALA A 96 -85.16 -5.50 61.51
N VAL A 97 -84.52 -4.58 60.77
CA VAL A 97 -84.62 -3.12 60.97
C VAL A 97 -85.19 -2.48 59.70
N THR A 98 -85.58 -1.20 59.75
CA THR A 98 -86.33 -0.56 58.65
C THR A 98 -85.60 0.58 57.94
N ASN A 99 -84.41 0.97 58.42
CA ASN A 99 -83.67 2.09 57.86
C ASN A 99 -82.15 1.92 58.06
N GLN A 100 -81.37 2.63 57.25
CA GLN A 100 -79.90 2.59 57.27
C GLN A 100 -79.31 2.97 58.63
N LYS A 101 -79.89 3.94 59.33
CA LYS A 101 -79.41 4.41 60.65
C LYS A 101 -79.46 3.29 61.69
N ASP A 102 -80.56 2.55 61.75
CA ASP A 102 -80.73 1.42 62.68
C ASP A 102 -79.85 0.22 62.30
N TYR A 103 -79.60 0.03 61.01
CA TYR A 103 -78.64 -0.99 60.53
C TYR A 103 -77.20 -0.64 60.92
N ASP A 104 -76.78 0.60 60.73
CA ASP A 104 -75.43 1.06 61.05
C ASP A 104 -75.15 0.96 62.55
N ALA A 105 -76.14 1.27 63.39
CA ALA A 105 -76.06 1.19 64.85
C ALA A 105 -76.20 -0.24 65.41
N GLY A 106 -76.83 -1.16 64.65
CA GLY A 106 -77.12 -2.52 65.10
C GLY A 106 -76.00 -3.54 64.89
N GLU A 107 -76.13 -4.68 65.54
CA GLU A 107 -75.39 -5.92 65.28
C GLU A 107 -76.38 -7.08 65.19
N ASN A 108 -76.08 -8.10 64.38
CA ASN A 108 -77.01 -9.19 64.05
C ASN A 108 -78.35 -8.63 63.53
N VAL A 109 -78.27 -7.73 62.55
CA VAL A 109 -79.42 -7.04 61.95
C VAL A 109 -79.46 -7.26 60.45
N TYR A 110 -80.65 -7.14 59.85
CA TYR A 110 -80.80 -7.06 58.40
C TYR A 110 -81.90 -6.08 58.00
N PHE A 111 -81.80 -5.52 56.81
CA PHE A 111 -82.87 -4.74 56.17
C PHE A 111 -82.70 -4.69 54.66
N VAL A 112 -83.78 -4.37 53.94
CA VAL A 112 -83.74 -4.14 52.49
C VAL A 112 -83.63 -2.64 52.23
N ASN A 113 -82.57 -2.24 51.54
CA ASN A 113 -82.27 -0.87 51.16
C ASN A 113 -82.54 -0.69 49.66
N SER A 114 -83.57 0.08 49.31
CA SER A 114 -83.93 0.39 47.91
C SER A 114 -83.07 1.50 47.27
N GLU A 115 -82.32 2.23 48.09
CA GLU A 115 -81.47 3.38 47.73
C GLU A 115 -79.98 3.04 47.97
N TYR A 116 -79.60 1.78 47.74
CA TYR A 116 -78.23 1.32 47.95
C TYR A 116 -77.34 1.74 46.78
N HIS A 117 -76.25 2.45 47.09
CA HIS A 117 -75.23 2.81 46.11
C HIS A 117 -73.97 2.00 46.31
N THR A 118 -73.63 1.15 45.33
CA THR A 118 -72.36 0.41 45.30
C THR A 118 -71.13 1.32 45.42
N ASN A 119 -71.24 2.55 44.90
CA ASN A 119 -70.19 3.56 45.02
C ASN A 119 -70.81 4.92 45.34
N GLN A 120 -70.74 5.32 46.61
CA GLN A 120 -71.27 6.59 47.11
C GLN A 120 -70.59 7.82 46.48
N TYR A 121 -69.39 7.70 45.89
CA TYR A 121 -68.74 8.83 45.21
C TYR A 121 -69.45 9.21 43.90
N LEU A 122 -70.16 8.27 43.26
CA LEU A 122 -70.92 8.53 42.04
C LEU A 122 -72.10 9.47 42.26
N GLU A 123 -72.58 9.59 43.51
CA GLU A 123 -73.62 10.55 43.89
C GLU A 123 -73.26 12.01 43.61
N LYS A 124 -71.96 12.31 43.40
CA LYS A 124 -71.48 13.65 43.05
C LYS A 124 -71.46 13.91 41.55
N LEU A 125 -71.59 12.87 40.73
CA LEU A 125 -71.40 12.93 39.27
C LEU A 125 -72.71 12.74 38.49
N THR A 126 -73.77 12.29 39.14
CA THR A 126 -75.08 12.04 38.52
C THR A 126 -76.20 12.24 39.54
N ASP A 127 -77.44 12.28 39.05
CA ASP A 127 -78.62 12.23 39.92
C ASP A 127 -78.62 10.91 40.70
N LYS A 128 -78.75 10.99 42.04
CA LYS A 128 -78.73 9.83 42.94
C LYS A 128 -79.80 8.81 42.54
N LYS A 129 -81.00 9.28 42.18
CA LYS A 129 -82.10 8.40 41.77
C LYS A 129 -81.78 7.57 40.52
N ALA A 130 -80.87 8.05 39.67
CA ALA A 130 -80.48 7.33 38.46
C ALA A 130 -79.56 6.12 38.75
N ILE A 131 -79.02 6.01 39.96
CA ILE A 131 -78.10 4.94 40.38
C ILE A 131 -78.60 4.14 41.60
N ASP A 132 -79.83 4.41 42.06
CA ASP A 132 -80.51 3.66 43.12
C ASP A 132 -80.58 2.18 42.77
N GLN A 133 -80.16 1.33 43.71
CA GLN A 133 -80.29 -0.12 43.59
C GLN A 133 -80.88 -0.70 44.86
N THR A 134 -81.60 -1.81 44.72
CA THR A 134 -82.19 -2.52 45.86
C THR A 134 -81.29 -3.66 46.33
N PHE A 135 -80.86 -3.60 47.59
CA PHE A 135 -79.99 -4.61 48.21
C PHE A 135 -80.53 -5.03 49.57
N LEU A 136 -80.51 -6.33 49.85
CA LEU A 136 -80.62 -6.87 51.19
C LEU A 136 -79.28 -6.69 51.90
N GLN A 137 -79.26 -5.90 52.96
CA GLN A 137 -78.08 -5.71 53.80
C GLN A 137 -78.21 -6.57 55.08
N VAL A 138 -77.17 -7.34 55.40
CA VAL A 138 -77.08 -8.18 56.61
C VAL A 138 -75.79 -7.88 57.34
N LYS A 139 -75.85 -7.56 58.62
CA LYS A 139 -74.68 -7.25 59.46
C LYS A 139 -74.63 -8.20 60.66
N LEU A 140 -73.54 -8.97 60.76
CA LEU A 140 -73.29 -9.88 61.87
C LEU A 140 -72.36 -9.24 62.90
N ALA A 141 -72.56 -9.58 64.17
CA ALA A 141 -71.68 -9.18 65.27
C ALA A 141 -70.24 -9.64 65.02
N LYS A 142 -69.29 -8.99 65.71
CA LYS A 142 -67.87 -9.31 65.61
C LYS A 142 -67.60 -10.76 66.06
N THR A 143 -66.81 -11.49 65.27
CA THR A 143 -66.42 -12.87 65.57
C THR A 143 -64.98 -13.14 65.13
N ASN A 144 -64.37 -14.18 65.68
CA ASN A 144 -63.06 -14.64 65.29
C ASN A 144 -63.09 -15.33 63.91
N ALA A 145 -62.71 -14.61 62.87
CA ALA A 145 -62.75 -15.07 61.48
C ALA A 145 -61.84 -16.28 61.20
N ALA A 146 -60.78 -16.51 61.99
CA ALA A 146 -59.84 -17.63 61.79
C ALA A 146 -60.41 -18.96 62.31
N THR A 147 -61.41 -18.92 63.18
CA THR A 147 -62.03 -20.13 63.77
C THR A 147 -63.49 -20.30 63.36
N ASN A 148 -64.22 -19.22 63.15
CA ASN A 148 -65.65 -19.25 62.83
C ASN A 148 -65.90 -18.97 61.35
N GLY A 149 -66.39 -19.98 60.64
CA GLY A 149 -67.04 -19.79 59.34
C GLY A 149 -68.43 -19.19 59.49
N ILE A 150 -68.99 -18.66 58.40
CA ILE A 150 -70.34 -18.09 58.36
C ILE A 150 -71.14 -18.78 57.26
N LYS A 151 -72.36 -19.20 57.58
CA LYS A 151 -73.34 -19.65 56.59
C LYS A 151 -74.56 -18.72 56.67
N LEU A 152 -74.87 -18.04 55.56
CA LEU A 152 -76.03 -17.20 55.39
C LEU A 152 -76.98 -17.85 54.37
N THR A 153 -78.22 -18.09 54.75
CA THR A 153 -79.27 -18.60 53.88
C THR A 153 -80.36 -17.54 53.73
N VAL A 154 -80.62 -17.13 52.49
CA VAL A 154 -81.65 -16.15 52.13
C VAL A 154 -82.64 -16.82 51.21
N SER A 155 -83.92 -16.88 51.60
CA SER A 155 -84.97 -17.43 50.75
C SER A 155 -85.82 -16.30 50.15
N GLY A 156 -86.33 -16.51 48.93
CA GLY A 156 -87.17 -15.54 48.22
C GLY A 156 -86.41 -14.60 47.27
N ILE A 157 -85.28 -15.03 46.71
CA ILE A 157 -84.57 -14.31 45.63
C ILE A 157 -85.26 -14.59 44.29
N ASP A 158 -85.57 -13.55 43.50
CA ASP A 158 -86.23 -13.67 42.20
C ASP A 158 -85.23 -14.08 41.11
N ALA A 159 -85.65 -14.90 40.13
CA ALA A 159 -84.80 -15.28 39.00
C ALA A 159 -84.35 -14.08 38.16
N LYS A 160 -85.14 -12.99 38.13
CA LYS A 160 -84.77 -11.74 37.45
C LYS A 160 -83.67 -10.93 38.16
N ASP A 161 -83.29 -11.34 39.38
CA ASP A 161 -82.15 -10.76 40.10
C ASP A 161 -80.81 -11.33 39.61
N ASP A 162 -80.85 -12.33 38.70
CA ASP A 162 -79.68 -12.90 38.04
C ASP A 162 -79.23 -12.03 36.84
N PRO A 163 -78.05 -11.37 36.92
CA PRO A 163 -77.57 -10.49 35.87
C PRO A 163 -77.14 -11.23 34.58
N SER A 164 -77.14 -12.56 34.56
CA SER A 164 -76.84 -13.36 33.36
C SER A 164 -78.04 -13.56 32.43
N THR A 165 -79.25 -13.10 32.82
CA THR A 165 -80.51 -13.33 32.10
C THR A 165 -80.87 -12.27 31.05
N ASP A 166 -79.96 -11.32 30.74
CA ASP A 166 -80.15 -10.22 29.76
C ASP A 166 -80.19 -10.65 28.27
N ASP A 167 -80.20 -11.94 27.95
CA ASP A 167 -80.31 -12.41 26.57
C ASP A 167 -81.77 -12.34 26.07
N LEU A 168 -82.03 -11.43 25.12
CA LEU A 168 -83.31 -11.35 24.42
C LEU A 168 -83.64 -12.69 23.74
N PRO A 169 -84.92 -13.15 23.80
CA PRO A 169 -85.32 -14.41 23.18
C PRO A 169 -85.13 -14.39 21.66
N VAL A 170 -84.82 -15.55 21.09
CA VAL A 170 -84.77 -15.73 19.63
C VAL A 170 -86.21 -15.75 19.10
N ASN A 171 -86.50 -14.92 18.10
CA ASN A 171 -87.75 -14.93 17.35
C ASN A 171 -87.51 -15.44 15.92
N ASP A 172 -88.15 -16.56 15.59
CA ASP A 172 -88.03 -17.24 14.30
C ASP A 172 -88.64 -16.44 13.13
N GLU A 173 -89.53 -15.48 13.41
CA GLU A 173 -90.18 -14.63 12.41
C GLU A 173 -89.40 -13.34 12.10
N LEU A 174 -88.39 -13.01 12.92
CA LEU A 174 -87.61 -11.78 12.74
C LEU A 174 -86.64 -11.93 11.57
N ALA A 175 -86.66 -10.95 10.65
CA ALA A 175 -85.84 -10.97 9.46
C ALA A 175 -84.33 -11.04 9.78
N ILE A 176 -83.68 -12.03 9.16
CA ILE A 176 -82.23 -12.24 9.25
C ILE A 176 -81.53 -11.29 8.26
N PRO A 177 -80.43 -10.63 8.65
CA PRO A 177 -79.63 -9.83 7.73
C PRO A 177 -79.19 -10.65 6.50
N SER A 178 -79.45 -10.12 5.31
CA SER A 178 -79.10 -10.72 4.02
C SER A 178 -77.98 -9.93 3.33
N THR A 179 -77.49 -10.42 2.19
CA THR A 179 -76.45 -9.78 1.35
C THR A 179 -75.13 -9.45 2.07
N ILE A 180 -74.80 -10.22 3.10
CA ILE A 180 -73.52 -10.11 3.81
C ILE A 180 -72.39 -10.33 2.81
N LYS A 181 -71.56 -9.30 2.60
CA LYS A 181 -70.44 -9.32 1.67
C LYS A 181 -69.24 -8.59 2.25
N GLN A 182 -68.07 -8.88 1.69
CA GLN A 182 -66.84 -8.15 1.98
C GLN A 182 -66.95 -6.71 1.47
N ASP A 183 -66.44 -5.78 2.26
CA ASP A 183 -66.33 -4.37 1.90
C ASP A 183 -64.87 -4.06 1.54
N GLU A 184 -64.59 -3.98 0.23
CA GLU A 184 -63.25 -3.74 -0.32
C GLU A 184 -62.62 -2.42 0.15
N LYS A 185 -63.41 -1.44 0.61
CA LYS A 185 -62.86 -0.15 1.08
C LYS A 185 -62.33 -0.20 2.51
N THR A 186 -62.79 -1.18 3.28
CA THR A 186 -62.46 -1.30 4.72
C THR A 186 -61.78 -2.62 5.04
N THR A 187 -61.67 -3.50 4.04
CA THR A 187 -60.76 -4.64 4.08
C THR A 187 -59.37 -4.13 3.72
N THR A 188 -58.39 -4.54 4.51
CA THR A 188 -56.97 -4.31 4.29
C THR A 188 -56.23 -5.61 4.62
N ASP A 189 -54.90 -5.58 4.56
CA ASP A 189 -54.03 -6.63 5.08
C ASP A 189 -54.19 -6.88 6.59
N THR A 190 -54.75 -5.92 7.33
CA THR A 190 -54.87 -5.94 8.79
C THR A 190 -56.31 -5.81 9.29
N ALA A 191 -57.28 -5.79 8.38
CA ALA A 191 -58.70 -5.69 8.70
C ALA A 191 -59.57 -6.44 7.69
N VAL A 192 -60.69 -7.01 8.15
CA VAL A 192 -61.74 -7.52 7.26
C VAL A 192 -63.02 -6.71 7.49
N GLY A 193 -63.42 -5.96 6.46
CA GLY A 193 -64.67 -5.22 6.45
C GLY A 193 -65.80 -6.06 5.87
N ILE A 194 -66.97 -6.04 6.51
CA ILE A 194 -68.20 -6.61 5.97
C ILE A 194 -69.34 -5.58 6.02
N ASN A 195 -70.25 -5.67 5.05
CA ASN A 195 -71.51 -4.93 5.06
C ASN A 195 -72.68 -5.83 4.64
N TRP A 196 -73.90 -5.42 4.99
CA TRP A 196 -75.14 -6.15 4.69
C TRP A 196 -76.30 -5.19 4.43
N SER A 197 -77.42 -5.70 3.90
CA SER A 197 -78.63 -4.89 3.71
C SER A 197 -79.27 -4.53 5.06
N PRO A 198 -79.68 -3.26 5.30
CA PRO A 198 -80.43 -2.89 6.50
C PRO A 198 -81.73 -3.69 6.62
N VAL A 199 -82.09 -4.06 7.85
CA VAL A 199 -83.37 -4.71 8.19
C VAL A 199 -84.32 -3.67 8.80
N THR A 200 -85.55 -3.60 8.29
CA THR A 200 -86.61 -2.72 8.81
C THR A 200 -86.87 -3.02 10.30
N ASP A 201 -87.06 -1.97 11.10
CA ASP A 201 -87.31 -2.03 12.56
C ASP A 201 -86.15 -2.59 13.41
N ALA A 202 -84.97 -2.83 12.83
CA ALA A 202 -83.76 -3.16 13.59
C ALA A 202 -83.32 -1.99 14.49
N LEU A 203 -83.20 -2.21 15.80
CA LEU A 203 -82.58 -1.24 16.71
C LEU A 203 -81.05 -1.31 16.67
N SER A 204 -80.52 -2.49 16.37
CA SER A 204 -79.10 -2.78 16.17
C SER A 204 -78.93 -4.15 15.52
N TYR A 205 -77.68 -4.52 15.29
CA TYR A 205 -77.26 -5.85 14.88
C TYR A 205 -76.26 -6.42 15.88
N ASP A 206 -76.22 -7.74 15.98
CA ASP A 206 -75.09 -8.44 16.55
C ASP A 206 -74.32 -9.12 15.41
N VAL A 207 -72.99 -9.08 15.48
CA VAL A 207 -72.08 -9.80 14.57
C VAL A 207 -71.32 -10.83 15.38
N LYS A 208 -71.32 -12.08 14.93
CA LYS A 208 -70.42 -13.11 15.44
C LYS A 208 -69.25 -13.23 14.47
N ALA A 209 -68.08 -12.74 14.87
CA ALA A 209 -66.83 -12.88 14.13
C ALA A 209 -65.92 -13.89 14.83
N ASP A 210 -65.55 -14.97 14.16
CA ASP A 210 -64.72 -16.06 14.69
C ASP A 210 -65.18 -16.62 16.04
N GLY A 211 -66.50 -16.69 16.23
CA GLY A 211 -67.14 -17.17 17.46
C GLY A 211 -67.36 -16.10 18.53
N VAL A 212 -66.75 -14.93 18.41
CA VAL A 212 -66.92 -13.78 19.33
C VAL A 212 -68.11 -12.94 18.88
N VAL A 213 -69.03 -12.65 19.80
CA VAL A 213 -70.24 -11.86 19.53
C VAL A 213 -70.04 -10.40 19.89
N TYR A 214 -70.08 -9.53 18.89
CA TYR A 214 -70.09 -8.08 18.98
C TYR A 214 -71.53 -7.59 18.92
N ARG A 215 -72.00 -6.92 19.98
CA ARG A 215 -73.41 -6.53 20.13
C ARG A 215 -73.66 -5.04 19.88
N SER A 216 -74.93 -4.69 19.69
CA SER A 216 -75.41 -3.29 19.65
C SER A 216 -74.87 -2.44 18.50
N LEU A 217 -74.50 -3.06 17.38
CA LEU A 217 -73.99 -2.37 16.19
C LEU A 217 -75.12 -1.58 15.53
N LYS A 218 -74.95 -0.24 15.42
CA LYS A 218 -75.98 0.66 14.89
C LYS A 218 -75.99 0.78 13.37
N LYS A 219 -74.90 0.40 12.71
CA LYS A 219 -74.75 0.45 11.26
C LYS A 219 -74.77 -0.98 10.70
N PRO A 220 -75.26 -1.19 9.47
CA PRO A 220 -75.24 -2.49 8.81
C PRO A 220 -73.85 -2.80 8.20
N ALA A 221 -72.81 -2.59 9.00
CA ALA A 221 -71.42 -2.79 8.63
C ALA A 221 -70.59 -3.10 9.89
N PHE A 222 -69.51 -3.86 9.70
CA PHE A 222 -68.59 -4.24 10.77
C PHE A 222 -67.18 -4.41 10.21
N VAL A 223 -66.17 -4.03 10.99
CA VAL A 223 -64.76 -4.22 10.64
C VAL A 223 -64.11 -5.03 11.75
N LEU A 224 -63.58 -6.20 11.39
CA LEU A 224 -62.76 -7.02 12.27
C LEU A 224 -61.30 -6.56 12.15
N SER A 225 -60.74 -6.02 13.23
CA SER A 225 -59.35 -5.52 13.28
C SER A 225 -58.81 -5.55 14.72
N PRO A 226 -57.51 -5.84 14.94
CA PRO A 226 -56.53 -6.24 13.92
C PRO A 226 -56.65 -7.73 13.55
N VAL A 227 -56.35 -8.04 12.30
CA VAL A 227 -56.14 -9.41 11.81
C VAL A 227 -54.80 -9.55 11.11
N LYS A 228 -54.39 -10.77 10.79
CA LYS A 228 -53.18 -11.04 10.00
C LYS A 228 -53.53 -11.02 8.51
N GLU A 229 -52.60 -10.57 7.68
CA GLU A 229 -52.73 -10.61 6.20
C GLU A 229 -53.08 -12.00 5.69
N GLN A 230 -53.81 -12.06 4.57
CA GLN A 230 -54.28 -13.30 3.93
C GLN A 230 -54.94 -14.35 4.85
N THR A 231 -55.53 -13.95 5.99
CA THR A 231 -56.24 -14.88 6.87
C THR A 231 -57.76 -14.84 6.68
N LYS A 232 -58.38 -16.02 6.76
CA LYS A 232 -59.83 -16.20 6.60
C LYS A 232 -60.53 -16.01 7.93
N HIS A 233 -61.54 -15.14 7.94
CA HIS A 233 -62.37 -14.83 9.08
C HIS A 233 -63.83 -15.14 8.79
N SER A 234 -64.53 -15.64 9.80
CA SER A 234 -65.90 -16.10 9.68
C SER A 234 -66.90 -15.17 10.35
N PHE A 235 -68.02 -14.92 9.69
CA PHE A 235 -69.02 -13.96 10.12
C PHE A 235 -70.43 -14.54 10.09
N GLN A 236 -71.20 -14.23 11.12
CA GLN A 236 -72.66 -14.35 11.12
C GLN A 236 -73.25 -13.04 11.65
N VAL A 237 -74.41 -12.65 11.17
CA VAL A 237 -75.09 -11.42 11.62
C VAL A 237 -76.51 -11.77 12.04
N ARG A 238 -77.02 -11.10 13.07
CA ARG A 238 -78.45 -11.18 13.45
C ARG A 238 -79.00 -9.80 13.77
N THR A 239 -80.29 -9.65 13.56
CA THR A 239 -81.05 -8.43 13.88
C THR A 239 -81.39 -8.41 15.37
N VAL A 240 -81.32 -7.23 15.99
CA VAL A 240 -81.72 -6.99 17.37
C VAL A 240 -82.84 -5.95 17.40
N THR A 241 -83.97 -6.30 18.01
CA THR A 241 -85.08 -5.37 18.30
C THR A 241 -85.17 -5.10 19.80
N LYS A 242 -86.21 -4.39 20.24
CA LYS A 242 -86.41 -4.10 21.67
C LYS A 242 -86.62 -5.38 22.49
N ASP A 243 -87.33 -6.35 21.92
CA ASP A 243 -87.89 -7.48 22.67
C ASP A 243 -87.34 -8.85 22.19
N ALA A 244 -86.59 -8.90 21.07
CA ALA A 244 -86.10 -10.17 20.51
C ALA A 244 -84.83 -10.00 19.65
N VAL A 245 -84.21 -11.13 19.31
CA VAL A 245 -83.17 -11.25 18.28
C VAL A 245 -83.57 -12.24 17.19
N SER A 246 -83.06 -12.07 15.97
CA SER A 246 -83.29 -13.04 14.88
C SER A 246 -82.42 -14.28 15.09
N LYS A 247 -82.68 -15.33 14.30
CA LYS A 247 -81.66 -16.36 14.06
C LYS A 247 -80.39 -15.72 13.49
N TRP A 248 -79.25 -16.35 13.75
CA TRP A 248 -78.00 -16.01 13.07
C TRP A 248 -78.14 -16.28 11.57
N SER A 249 -77.56 -15.41 10.75
CA SER A 249 -77.35 -15.70 9.34
C SER A 249 -76.51 -16.95 9.13
N ASP A 250 -76.51 -17.44 7.90
CA ASP A 250 -75.53 -18.42 7.46
C ASP A 250 -74.11 -17.87 7.67
N LYS A 251 -73.19 -18.78 7.97
CA LYS A 251 -71.78 -18.47 8.18
C LYS A 251 -71.14 -18.08 6.85
N GLN A 252 -70.70 -16.83 6.74
CA GLN A 252 -69.90 -16.33 5.62
C GLN A 252 -68.42 -16.32 6.00
N THR A 253 -67.53 -16.39 5.01
CA THR A 253 -66.07 -16.31 5.23
C THR A 253 -65.47 -15.33 4.25
N PHE A 254 -64.66 -14.41 4.76
CA PHE A 254 -63.96 -13.36 4.00
C PHE A 254 -62.49 -13.34 4.42
N SER A 255 -61.62 -12.79 3.59
CA SER A 255 -60.17 -12.76 3.89
C SER A 255 -59.68 -11.33 3.96
N SER A 256 -58.74 -11.07 4.86
CA SER A 256 -57.92 -9.86 4.78
C SER A 256 -57.12 -9.88 3.49
N ASP A 257 -56.77 -8.71 3.00
CA ASP A 257 -55.98 -8.58 1.78
C ASP A 257 -54.55 -9.08 1.99
N GLU A 258 -53.82 -9.19 0.88
CA GLU A 258 -52.39 -9.34 0.90
C GLU A 258 -51.74 -8.02 1.30
N ASN A 259 -50.65 -8.08 2.08
CA ASN A 259 -49.89 -6.89 2.41
C ASN A 259 -49.30 -6.28 1.13
N PRO A 260 -49.67 -5.03 0.79
CA PRO A 260 -49.23 -4.39 -0.45
C PRO A 260 -47.72 -4.18 -0.49
N LEU A 261 -47.05 -4.15 0.67
CA LEU A 261 -45.60 -4.00 0.81
C LEU A 261 -44.85 -5.33 0.95
N ARG A 262 -45.49 -6.51 0.82
CA ARG A 262 -44.80 -7.81 0.95
C ARG A 262 -43.62 -7.98 -0.01
N LEU A 263 -43.68 -7.29 -1.16
CA LEU A 263 -42.66 -7.31 -2.21
C LEU A 263 -41.74 -6.08 -2.14
N ALA A 264 -42.03 -5.11 -1.26
CA ALA A 264 -41.21 -3.93 -1.08
C ALA A 264 -39.90 -4.32 -0.39
N LEU A 265 -38.79 -4.01 -1.05
CA LEU A 265 -37.44 -4.25 -0.57
C LEU A 265 -37.02 -3.16 0.39
N LYS A 266 -36.26 -3.56 1.41
CA LYS A 266 -35.61 -2.62 2.31
C LYS A 266 -34.33 -2.10 1.69
N MET A 267 -34.24 -0.78 1.56
CA MET A 267 -33.04 -0.08 1.12
C MET A 267 -32.24 0.42 2.32
N THR A 268 -30.93 0.23 2.30
CA THR A 268 -30.03 0.56 3.41
C THR A 268 -28.79 1.31 2.92
N ASN A 269 -27.89 1.71 3.84
CA ASN A 269 -26.63 2.41 3.52
C ASN A 269 -26.81 3.66 2.64
N LEU A 270 -27.84 4.45 2.94
CA LEU A 270 -28.23 5.63 2.16
C LEU A 270 -27.07 6.64 2.08
N LYS A 271 -26.63 6.94 0.86
CA LYS A 271 -25.65 7.99 0.55
C LYS A 271 -26.33 9.08 -0.26
N VAL A 272 -26.26 10.32 0.21
CA VAL A 272 -26.88 11.47 -0.47
C VAL A 272 -25.80 12.40 -0.97
N ASP A 273 -25.82 12.66 -2.28
CA ASP A 273 -25.07 13.74 -2.92
C ASP A 273 -26.06 14.84 -3.34
N SER A 274 -25.80 16.07 -2.92
CA SER A 274 -26.70 17.22 -3.13
C SER A 274 -25.89 18.50 -3.30
N THR A 275 -26.49 19.47 -3.97
CA THR A 275 -25.92 20.81 -4.12
C THR A 275 -25.94 21.66 -2.86
N ILE A 276 -26.65 21.25 -1.80
CA ILE A 276 -26.69 21.96 -0.52
C ILE A 276 -25.33 21.82 0.19
N LYS A 277 -24.70 22.96 0.51
CA LYS A 277 -23.41 23.03 1.22
C LYS A 277 -23.53 23.79 2.54
N ASP A 278 -22.59 23.50 3.44
CA ASP A 278 -22.36 24.19 4.73
C ASP A 278 -23.49 24.09 5.77
N VAL A 279 -24.62 23.49 5.41
CA VAL A 279 -25.75 23.16 6.30
C VAL A 279 -26.22 21.72 6.06
N PRO A 280 -26.93 21.09 7.01
CA PRO A 280 -27.53 19.78 6.79
C PRO A 280 -28.49 19.81 5.58
N VAL A 281 -28.41 18.78 4.72
CA VAL A 281 -29.26 18.62 3.53
C VAL A 281 -30.74 18.45 3.92
N TRP A 282 -30.99 17.73 5.02
CA TRP A 282 -32.34 17.37 5.49
C TRP A 282 -32.73 18.16 6.73
N GLN A 283 -34.04 18.35 6.92
CA GLN A 283 -34.60 18.95 8.12
C GLN A 283 -34.50 17.99 9.33
N ASP A 284 -34.38 18.54 10.53
CA ASP A 284 -34.40 17.76 11.77
C ASP A 284 -35.65 16.87 11.83
N LYS A 285 -35.45 15.57 12.10
CA LYS A 285 -36.47 14.50 12.14
C LYS A 285 -37.20 14.17 10.82
N GLN A 286 -36.92 14.89 9.73
CA GLN A 286 -37.45 14.62 8.38
C GLN A 286 -36.29 14.26 7.44
N THR A 287 -35.45 13.34 7.91
CA THR A 287 -34.21 12.89 7.29
C THR A 287 -34.46 11.90 6.16
N VAL A 288 -33.42 11.63 5.35
CA VAL A 288 -33.53 10.77 4.17
C VAL A 288 -34.09 9.39 4.46
N ASP A 289 -33.85 8.82 5.65
CA ASP A 289 -34.36 7.51 6.05
C ASP A 289 -35.89 7.41 5.96
N LYS A 290 -36.60 8.54 6.09
CA LYS A 290 -38.06 8.57 5.98
C LYS A 290 -38.54 8.21 4.58
N LEU A 291 -37.74 8.41 3.54
CA LEU A 291 -38.07 7.97 2.19
C LEU A 291 -37.89 6.46 1.98
N PHE A 292 -37.43 5.72 2.98
CA PHE A 292 -37.03 4.32 2.83
C PHE A 292 -37.41 3.46 4.04
N ASP A 293 -38.22 3.97 4.98
CA ASP A 293 -38.55 3.27 6.23
C ASP A 293 -39.82 2.41 6.14
N GLN A 294 -40.48 2.42 4.98
CA GLN A 294 -41.73 1.71 4.69
C GLN A 294 -42.88 2.15 5.62
N ASP A 295 -42.80 3.36 6.17
CA ASP A 295 -43.81 3.98 7.03
C ASP A 295 -44.45 5.19 6.34
N LEU A 296 -45.60 4.94 5.70
CA LEU A 296 -46.41 5.94 4.99
C LEU A 296 -46.96 7.09 5.89
N THR A 297 -46.71 7.04 7.19
CA THR A 297 -47.06 8.11 8.14
C THR A 297 -45.91 9.09 8.39
N THR A 298 -44.69 8.76 7.94
CA THR A 298 -43.54 9.64 8.03
C THR A 298 -43.27 10.37 6.71
N GLU A 299 -42.48 11.44 6.76
CA GLU A 299 -42.08 12.16 5.54
C GLU A 299 -40.66 12.72 5.70
N ALA A 300 -39.91 12.73 4.60
CA ALA A 300 -38.66 13.45 4.48
C ALA A 300 -38.89 14.83 3.87
N HIS A 301 -38.06 15.78 4.26
CA HIS A 301 -38.02 17.10 3.65
C HIS A 301 -36.61 17.68 3.73
N THR A 302 -36.09 18.19 2.61
CA THR A 302 -34.82 18.91 2.60
C THR A 302 -34.92 20.21 3.41
N ASN A 303 -33.79 20.73 3.86
CA ASN A 303 -33.70 21.91 4.70
C ASN A 303 -34.49 23.12 4.14
N TRP A 304 -35.29 23.78 4.98
CA TRP A 304 -36.09 24.97 4.61
C TRP A 304 -35.29 26.28 4.56
N PHE A 305 -34.03 26.26 4.99
CA PHE A 305 -33.18 27.45 5.10
C PHE A 305 -33.82 28.54 5.98
N THR A 306 -34.29 28.17 7.18
CA THR A 306 -34.84 29.14 8.16
C THR A 306 -33.81 30.19 8.61
N SER A 307 -32.53 29.95 8.33
CA SER A 307 -31.42 30.89 8.46
C SER A 307 -30.42 30.64 7.33
N GLY A 308 -29.83 31.71 6.78
CA GLY A 308 -28.88 31.62 5.67
C GLY A 308 -29.54 31.76 4.30
N GLU A 309 -28.75 31.63 3.24
CA GLU A 309 -29.24 31.71 1.86
C GLU A 309 -29.92 30.41 1.43
N LYS A 310 -31.06 30.52 0.73
CA LYS A 310 -31.76 29.37 0.14
C LYS A 310 -30.87 28.74 -0.94
N GLN A 311 -30.63 27.44 -0.83
CA GLN A 311 -29.94 26.65 -1.86
C GLN A 311 -30.94 25.67 -2.51
N SER A 312 -30.67 25.24 -3.74
CA SER A 312 -31.44 24.16 -4.36
C SER A 312 -30.96 22.82 -3.81
N ALA A 313 -31.90 21.90 -3.58
CA ALA A 313 -31.60 20.51 -3.28
C ALA A 313 -31.14 19.73 -4.53
N THR A 314 -31.47 20.21 -5.74
CA THR A 314 -31.28 19.48 -7.00
C THR A 314 -30.14 20.04 -7.88
N PRO A 315 -29.42 19.20 -8.66
CA PRO A 315 -29.60 17.74 -8.75
C PRO A 315 -29.22 17.06 -7.43
N MET A 316 -29.96 15.99 -7.11
CA MET A 316 -29.71 15.16 -5.93
C MET A 316 -29.57 13.71 -6.37
N THR A 317 -28.60 13.02 -5.80
CA THR A 317 -28.40 11.59 -6.00
C THR A 317 -28.51 10.89 -4.67
N ILE A 318 -29.34 9.86 -4.59
CA ILE A 318 -29.45 8.99 -3.41
C ILE A 318 -29.06 7.57 -3.85
N THR A 319 -28.00 7.03 -3.27
CA THR A 319 -27.58 5.65 -3.49
C THR A 319 -27.95 4.80 -2.27
N ALA A 320 -28.45 3.58 -2.51
CA ALA A 320 -28.80 2.64 -1.47
C ALA A 320 -28.40 1.20 -1.84
N ASP A 321 -28.23 0.38 -0.81
CA ASP A 321 -27.86 -1.03 -0.90
C ASP A 321 -29.04 -1.93 -0.50
N LEU A 322 -29.14 -3.08 -1.18
CA LEU A 322 -30.03 -4.19 -0.87
C LEU A 322 -29.24 -5.31 -0.15
N ASP A 323 -29.94 -6.17 0.59
CA ASP A 323 -29.34 -7.27 1.34
C ASP A 323 -29.03 -8.53 0.48
N GLY A 324 -29.08 -8.38 -0.84
CA GLY A 324 -28.73 -9.37 -1.85
C GLY A 324 -29.13 -8.90 -3.24
N VAL A 325 -28.98 -9.78 -4.24
CA VAL A 325 -29.42 -9.51 -5.61
C VAL A 325 -30.89 -9.86 -5.74
N TYR A 326 -31.68 -8.91 -6.24
CA TYR A 326 -33.11 -9.07 -6.48
C TYR A 326 -33.44 -8.82 -7.93
N ASP A 327 -34.41 -9.58 -8.45
CA ASP A 327 -35.07 -9.26 -9.70
C ASP A 327 -36.17 -8.21 -9.42
N LEU A 328 -35.98 -7.01 -9.94
CA LEU A 328 -36.75 -5.81 -9.63
C LEU A 328 -37.90 -5.62 -10.62
N ASP A 329 -39.04 -5.18 -10.10
CA ASP A 329 -40.25 -4.94 -10.90
C ASP A 329 -40.48 -3.46 -11.21
N HIS A 330 -40.54 -2.63 -10.16
CA HIS A 330 -40.77 -1.20 -10.28
C HIS A 330 -40.33 -0.45 -9.02
N LEU A 331 -40.27 0.87 -9.13
CA LEU A 331 -40.15 1.79 -7.99
C LEU A 331 -41.34 2.74 -7.96
N THR A 332 -41.90 2.97 -6.78
CA THR A 332 -43.00 3.91 -6.54
C THR A 332 -42.54 5.03 -5.61
N TYR A 333 -42.60 6.26 -6.10
CA TYR A 333 -42.47 7.47 -5.30
C TYR A 333 -43.85 7.84 -4.73
N VAL A 334 -43.92 7.96 -3.40
CA VAL A 334 -45.12 8.36 -2.66
C VAL A 334 -44.93 9.80 -2.19
N PRO A 335 -45.63 10.78 -2.79
CA PRO A 335 -45.54 12.17 -2.35
C PRO A 335 -46.18 12.40 -0.98
N ARG A 336 -45.91 13.57 -0.40
CA ARG A 336 -46.64 14.06 0.79
C ARG A 336 -48.11 14.33 0.46
N GLU A 337 -48.99 14.29 1.46
CA GLU A 337 -50.45 14.37 1.26
C GLU A 337 -50.95 15.65 0.57
N ASN A 338 -50.22 16.76 0.71
CA ASN A 338 -50.58 18.03 0.09
C ASN A 338 -49.94 18.24 -1.30
N GLY A 339 -49.07 17.34 -1.76
CA GLY A 339 -48.34 17.48 -3.02
C GLY A 339 -47.48 18.76 -3.13
N GLY A 340 -47.13 19.39 -2.00
CA GLY A 340 -46.56 20.74 -1.93
C GLY A 340 -45.05 20.81 -2.23
N ASN A 341 -44.37 21.80 -1.64
CA ASN A 341 -42.93 21.99 -1.81
C ASN A 341 -42.14 20.69 -1.59
N GLY A 342 -41.17 20.46 -2.48
CA GLY A 342 -40.34 19.28 -2.51
C GLY A 342 -40.84 18.13 -3.39
N ASN A 343 -42.07 18.22 -3.93
CA ASN A 343 -42.62 17.18 -4.79
C ASN A 343 -41.89 17.09 -6.14
N LEU A 344 -41.73 15.87 -6.68
CA LEU A 344 -40.92 15.58 -7.87
C LEU A 344 -41.77 15.60 -9.16
N SER A 345 -41.22 16.18 -10.22
CA SER A 345 -41.71 16.06 -11.60
C SER A 345 -40.90 15.09 -12.46
N ALA A 346 -39.72 14.70 -12.00
CA ALA A 346 -38.88 13.69 -12.65
C ALA A 346 -37.97 12.95 -11.66
N LEU A 347 -37.63 11.71 -12.00
CA LEU A 347 -36.71 10.85 -11.27
C LEU A 347 -36.07 9.87 -12.26
N LYS A 348 -34.74 9.72 -12.22
CA LYS A 348 -34.01 8.68 -12.94
C LYS A 348 -33.60 7.58 -11.95
N VAL A 349 -33.78 6.33 -12.34
CA VAL A 349 -33.37 5.15 -11.55
C VAL A 349 -32.28 4.40 -12.30
N GLU A 350 -31.16 4.21 -11.63
CA GLU A 350 -30.05 3.38 -12.08
C GLU A 350 -29.84 2.24 -11.10
N THR A 351 -29.42 1.10 -11.59
CA THR A 351 -29.19 -0.12 -10.82
C THR A 351 -27.79 -0.62 -11.06
N SER A 352 -27.31 -1.45 -10.13
CA SER A 352 -26.00 -2.07 -10.23
C SER A 352 -25.98 -3.36 -9.42
N LEU A 353 -25.21 -4.34 -9.90
CA LEU A 353 -24.89 -5.55 -9.15
C LEU A 353 -23.73 -5.30 -8.18
N ASP A 354 -22.75 -4.47 -8.52
CA ASP A 354 -21.48 -4.33 -7.79
C ASP A 354 -21.25 -2.95 -7.13
N GLY A 355 -22.15 -1.99 -7.38
CA GLY A 355 -22.07 -0.62 -6.88
C GLY A 355 -21.09 0.28 -7.65
N ILE A 356 -20.45 -0.23 -8.70
CA ILE A 356 -19.42 0.43 -9.52
C ILE A 356 -19.94 0.64 -10.94
N HIS A 357 -20.46 -0.42 -11.56
CA HIS A 357 -21.02 -0.40 -12.91
C HIS A 357 -22.51 -0.17 -12.82
N TRP A 358 -22.94 1.01 -13.29
CA TRP A 358 -24.32 1.46 -13.19
C TRP A 358 -24.93 1.52 -14.58
N HIS A 359 -26.13 0.96 -14.73
CA HIS A 359 -26.94 1.15 -15.93
C HIS A 359 -28.29 1.77 -15.57
N GLU A 360 -28.95 2.34 -16.57
CA GLU A 360 -30.27 2.95 -16.40
C GLU A 360 -31.36 1.88 -16.42
N ALA A 361 -32.08 1.75 -15.31
CA ALA A 361 -33.19 0.81 -15.17
C ALA A 361 -34.53 1.41 -15.61
N GLY A 362 -34.69 2.74 -15.47
CA GLY A 362 -35.88 3.45 -15.90
C GLY A 362 -35.91 4.91 -15.44
N GLU A 363 -36.90 5.65 -15.93
CA GLU A 363 -37.09 7.05 -15.57
C GLU A 363 -38.57 7.45 -15.52
N GLY A 364 -38.88 8.40 -14.65
CA GLY A 364 -40.14 9.12 -14.56
C GLY A 364 -39.93 10.56 -15.01
N LYS A 365 -40.80 11.07 -15.88
CA LYS A 365 -40.73 12.44 -16.42
C LYS A 365 -42.11 13.07 -16.53
N GLY A 366 -42.18 14.38 -16.30
CA GLY A 366 -43.38 15.18 -16.51
C GLY A 366 -44.50 14.90 -15.50
N TRP A 367 -44.16 14.40 -14.31
CA TRP A 367 -45.13 14.19 -13.25
C TRP A 367 -45.69 15.52 -12.74
N THR A 368 -46.99 15.52 -12.47
CA THR A 368 -47.69 16.62 -11.82
C THR A 368 -47.34 16.68 -10.33
N PHE A 369 -47.21 17.90 -9.79
CA PHE A 369 -46.99 18.13 -8.37
C PHE A 369 -48.29 17.95 -7.58
N ASP A 370 -48.74 16.71 -7.47
CA ASP A 370 -49.91 16.30 -6.69
C ASP A 370 -49.56 15.15 -5.74
N ALA A 371 -50.52 14.75 -4.90
CA ALA A 371 -50.36 13.69 -3.92
C ALA A 371 -50.50 12.27 -4.50
N GLN A 372 -50.66 12.11 -5.82
CA GLN A 372 -50.80 10.78 -6.42
C GLN A 372 -49.47 10.04 -6.43
N GLU A 373 -49.48 8.73 -6.24
CA GLU A 373 -48.28 7.91 -6.37
C GLU A 373 -47.71 7.96 -7.79
N LYS A 374 -46.39 7.88 -7.92
CA LYS A 374 -45.67 7.95 -9.19
C LYS A 374 -44.81 6.71 -9.36
N THR A 375 -45.07 5.92 -10.40
CA THR A 375 -44.40 4.63 -10.61
C THR A 375 -43.46 4.66 -11.82
N ILE A 376 -42.29 4.02 -11.67
CA ILE A 376 -41.32 3.73 -12.72
C ILE A 376 -41.18 2.21 -12.82
N SER A 377 -41.64 1.62 -13.92
CA SER A 377 -41.49 0.18 -14.17
C SER A 377 -40.14 -0.15 -14.80
N PHE A 378 -39.58 -1.30 -14.45
CA PHE A 378 -38.31 -1.78 -15.00
C PHE A 378 -38.51 -2.89 -16.05
N GLY A 379 -37.42 -3.23 -16.74
CA GLY A 379 -37.40 -4.36 -17.66
C GLY A 379 -37.59 -5.71 -16.97
N GLN A 380 -38.04 -6.73 -17.73
CA GLN A 380 -38.33 -8.09 -17.24
C GLN A 380 -37.11 -8.86 -16.66
N LYS A 381 -35.90 -8.30 -16.72
CA LYS A 381 -34.65 -8.91 -16.27
C LYS A 381 -33.80 -7.96 -15.43
N GLU A 382 -34.41 -6.91 -14.87
CA GLU A 382 -33.70 -5.91 -14.10
C GLU A 382 -33.23 -6.49 -12.77
N LYS A 383 -31.93 -6.77 -12.64
CA LYS A 383 -31.33 -7.31 -11.42
C LYS A 383 -30.44 -6.28 -10.76
N ALA A 384 -30.56 -6.13 -9.44
CA ALA A 384 -29.71 -5.21 -8.70
C ALA A 384 -29.43 -5.70 -7.28
N GLN A 385 -28.27 -5.31 -6.77
CA GLN A 385 -27.98 -5.25 -5.34
C GLN A 385 -27.83 -3.80 -4.87
N HIS A 386 -27.61 -2.85 -5.78
CA HIS A 386 -27.48 -1.43 -5.50
C HIS A 386 -28.41 -0.63 -6.41
N ILE A 387 -28.94 0.47 -5.88
CA ILE A 387 -29.82 1.39 -6.61
C ILE A 387 -29.38 2.82 -6.41
N ARG A 388 -29.48 3.63 -7.47
CA ARG A 388 -29.16 5.05 -7.47
C ARG A 388 -30.32 5.84 -8.06
N LEU A 389 -30.88 6.70 -7.22
CA LEU A 389 -32.00 7.59 -7.52
C LEU A 389 -31.44 8.97 -7.81
N THR A 390 -31.54 9.42 -9.06
CA THR A 390 -31.11 10.75 -9.47
C THR A 390 -32.32 11.63 -9.69
N ILE A 391 -32.48 12.67 -8.87
CA ILE A 391 -33.48 13.72 -8.99
C ILE A 391 -32.86 14.85 -9.82
N PRO A 392 -33.28 15.05 -11.08
CA PRO A 392 -32.65 16.01 -11.97
C PRO A 392 -32.72 17.46 -11.48
N LYS A 393 -31.85 18.31 -12.00
CA LYS A 393 -31.90 19.75 -11.73
C LYS A 393 -33.26 20.32 -12.16
N ALA A 394 -33.86 21.14 -11.29
CA ALA A 394 -35.13 21.84 -11.54
C ALA A 394 -36.33 20.90 -11.81
N SER A 395 -36.32 19.67 -11.28
CA SER A 395 -37.43 18.72 -11.39
C SER A 395 -38.26 18.61 -10.10
N THR A 396 -38.28 19.66 -9.28
CA THR A 396 -38.95 19.65 -7.98
C THR A 396 -39.64 20.96 -7.68
N LEU A 397 -40.78 20.93 -7.00
CA LEU A 397 -41.51 22.13 -6.61
C LEU A 397 -40.76 22.90 -5.51
N GLY A 398 -40.41 24.17 -5.79
CA GLY A 398 -39.79 25.07 -4.81
C GLY A 398 -38.31 24.81 -4.53
N ASP A 399 -37.61 24.03 -5.36
CA ASP A 399 -36.19 23.63 -5.21
C ASP A 399 -35.87 22.76 -3.99
N PHE A 400 -36.88 22.15 -3.38
CA PHE A 400 -36.73 21.21 -2.27
C PHE A 400 -36.87 19.76 -2.78
N VAL A 401 -36.54 18.77 -1.96
CA VAL A 401 -36.92 17.35 -2.17
C VAL A 401 -37.72 16.91 -0.96
N SER A 402 -38.88 16.30 -1.18
CA SER A 402 -39.74 15.78 -0.12
C SER A 402 -40.57 14.59 -0.60
N GLY A 403 -41.07 13.80 0.34
CA GLY A 403 -41.86 12.60 0.05
C GLY A 403 -42.12 11.77 1.30
N LYS A 404 -43.07 10.85 1.19
CA LYS A 404 -43.28 9.79 2.18
C LYS A 404 -42.33 8.64 1.91
N GLU A 405 -42.28 8.12 0.69
CA GLU A 405 -41.49 6.92 0.38
C GLU A 405 -40.93 6.90 -1.04
N PHE A 406 -39.84 6.18 -1.21
CA PHE A 406 -39.44 5.49 -2.43
C PHE A 406 -39.53 3.99 -2.17
N LEU A 407 -40.62 3.36 -2.59
CA LEU A 407 -40.84 1.93 -2.43
C LEU A 407 -40.28 1.19 -3.64
N LEU A 408 -39.26 0.36 -3.44
CA LEU A 408 -38.68 -0.50 -4.48
C LEU A 408 -39.28 -1.90 -4.36
N PHE A 409 -39.85 -2.44 -5.44
CA PHE A 409 -40.50 -3.75 -5.42
C PHE A 409 -39.68 -4.79 -6.17
N LYS A 410 -39.53 -5.97 -5.55
CA LYS A 410 -39.06 -7.16 -6.26
C LYS A 410 -40.20 -7.77 -7.09
N ARG A 411 -39.83 -8.47 -8.16
CA ARG A 411 -40.78 -9.24 -8.96
C ARG A 411 -41.38 -10.38 -8.14
N ASP A 412 -42.66 -10.64 -8.36
CA ASP A 412 -43.33 -11.73 -7.67
C ASP A 412 -42.78 -13.09 -8.12
N GLY A 413 -42.74 -14.06 -7.20
CA GLY A 413 -42.20 -15.40 -7.46
C GLY A 413 -40.67 -15.49 -7.60
N THR A 414 -39.93 -14.38 -7.47
CA THR A 414 -38.45 -14.40 -7.50
C THR A 414 -37.85 -14.44 -6.10
N ASN A 415 -36.69 -15.09 -5.96
CA ASN A 415 -35.97 -15.25 -4.71
C ASN A 415 -34.76 -14.30 -4.65
N LYS A 416 -34.36 -13.95 -3.42
CA LYS A 416 -33.07 -13.29 -3.18
C LYS A 416 -31.93 -14.19 -3.63
N GLN A 417 -30.98 -13.63 -4.37
CA GLN A 417 -29.77 -14.31 -4.81
C GLN A 417 -28.53 -13.74 -4.10
N VAL A 418 -27.50 -14.57 -3.96
CA VAL A 418 -26.19 -14.15 -3.48
C VAL A 418 -25.36 -13.72 -4.69
N LEU A 419 -24.79 -12.51 -4.65
CA LEU A 419 -23.93 -12.02 -5.74
C LEU A 419 -22.68 -12.89 -5.85
N GLY A 420 -22.34 -13.35 -7.05
CA GLY A 420 -21.17 -14.22 -7.27
C GLY A 420 -21.38 -15.70 -6.92
N ASP A 421 -22.57 -16.11 -6.47
CA ASP A 421 -22.98 -17.53 -6.39
C ASP A 421 -23.44 -17.98 -7.78
N ILE A 422 -22.55 -18.65 -8.50
CA ILE A 422 -22.76 -19.08 -9.88
C ILE A 422 -23.43 -20.45 -9.91
N THR A 423 -23.20 -21.26 -8.88
CA THR A 423 -23.81 -22.59 -8.73
C THR A 423 -25.27 -22.53 -8.31
N ASN A 424 -25.73 -21.38 -7.81
CA ASN A 424 -27.06 -21.11 -7.26
C ASN A 424 -27.38 -22.00 -6.05
N ASP A 425 -26.37 -22.32 -5.23
CA ASP A 425 -26.54 -23.13 -4.01
C ASP A 425 -26.85 -22.29 -2.75
N GLY A 426 -26.80 -20.96 -2.88
CA GLY A 426 -27.07 -19.98 -1.84
C GLY A 426 -25.83 -19.48 -1.11
N ALA A 427 -24.62 -19.86 -1.53
CA ALA A 427 -23.36 -19.43 -0.92
C ALA A 427 -22.27 -19.23 -1.97
N ILE A 428 -21.18 -18.55 -1.60
CA ILE A 428 -19.98 -18.48 -2.42
C ILE A 428 -18.97 -19.47 -1.84
N THR A 429 -18.67 -20.52 -2.59
CA THR A 429 -17.83 -21.64 -2.17
C THR A 429 -16.77 -22.00 -3.23
N GLY A 430 -15.98 -23.03 -2.95
CA GLY A 430 -15.01 -23.57 -3.91
C GLY A 430 -15.68 -24.14 -5.18
N ASP A 431 -16.97 -24.47 -5.14
CA ASP A 431 -17.70 -24.96 -6.31
C ASP A 431 -17.97 -23.83 -7.32
N ASP A 432 -18.13 -22.58 -6.85
CA ASP A 432 -18.21 -21.39 -7.72
C ASP A 432 -16.88 -21.09 -8.38
N GLN A 433 -15.78 -21.18 -7.63
CA GLN A 433 -14.44 -21.09 -8.19
C GLN A 433 -14.21 -22.15 -9.26
N MET A 434 -14.60 -23.41 -9.01
CA MET A 434 -14.47 -24.49 -9.99
C MET A 434 -15.33 -24.23 -11.24
N SER A 435 -16.53 -23.68 -11.06
CA SER A 435 -17.39 -23.25 -12.15
C SER A 435 -16.71 -22.14 -12.97
N LEU A 436 -16.14 -21.13 -12.33
CA LEU A 436 -15.39 -20.07 -13.00
C LEU A 436 -14.17 -20.59 -13.77
N VAL A 437 -13.41 -21.57 -13.24
CA VAL A 437 -12.34 -22.23 -14.01
C VAL A 437 -12.89 -22.83 -15.32
N ASN A 438 -14.09 -23.41 -15.27
CA ASN A 438 -14.74 -23.98 -16.44
C ASN A 438 -15.34 -22.93 -17.40
N TYR A 439 -15.70 -21.75 -16.91
CA TYR A 439 -16.46 -20.73 -17.66
C TYR A 439 -15.73 -19.41 -17.94
N ALA A 440 -14.55 -19.19 -17.39
CA ALA A 440 -13.67 -18.04 -17.66
C ALA A 440 -13.45 -17.81 -19.16
N GLY A 441 -13.78 -16.64 -19.68
CA GLY A 441 -13.69 -16.26 -21.09
C GLY A 441 -14.88 -16.66 -21.95
N LEU A 442 -15.95 -17.25 -21.40
CA LEU A 442 -17.19 -17.38 -22.18
C LEU A 442 -17.74 -16.00 -22.52
N THR A 443 -18.17 -15.83 -23.77
CA THR A 443 -18.63 -14.55 -24.32
C THR A 443 -20.10 -14.61 -24.72
N ALA A 444 -20.87 -13.64 -24.26
CA ALA A 444 -22.28 -13.46 -24.57
C ALA A 444 -22.51 -13.40 -26.09
N ASN A 445 -23.61 -14.01 -26.53
CA ASN A 445 -24.03 -14.07 -27.95
C ASN A 445 -23.07 -14.80 -28.90
N ILE A 446 -21.94 -15.32 -28.40
CA ILE A 446 -21.03 -16.17 -29.16
C ILE A 446 -21.09 -17.61 -28.63
N ASP A 447 -21.01 -17.78 -27.31
CA ASP A 447 -20.99 -19.10 -26.69
C ASP A 447 -22.39 -19.50 -26.21
N SER A 448 -22.86 -20.68 -26.61
CA SER A 448 -24.20 -21.17 -26.26
C SER A 448 -24.41 -21.29 -24.76
N ASP A 449 -23.34 -21.61 -24.05
CA ASP A 449 -23.34 -21.88 -22.61
C ASP A 449 -23.31 -20.59 -21.77
N PHE A 450 -23.12 -19.41 -22.40
CA PHE A 450 -23.15 -18.14 -21.68
C PHE A 450 -24.58 -17.82 -21.21
N ASN A 451 -25.51 -17.73 -22.17
CA ASN A 451 -26.87 -17.28 -21.93
C ASN A 451 -27.67 -18.33 -21.14
N GLY A 452 -28.05 -17.99 -19.91
CA GLY A 452 -28.89 -18.82 -19.04
C GLY A 452 -28.14 -19.80 -18.14
N TYR A 453 -26.85 -20.06 -18.35
CA TYR A 453 -26.05 -20.89 -17.46
C TYR A 453 -25.09 -20.05 -16.60
N VAL A 454 -24.20 -19.28 -17.22
CA VAL A 454 -23.22 -18.45 -16.50
C VAL A 454 -23.45 -16.95 -16.58
N GLN A 455 -24.49 -16.51 -17.29
CA GLN A 455 -24.85 -15.09 -17.39
C GLN A 455 -24.97 -14.40 -16.02
N ASN A 456 -25.40 -15.10 -14.97
CA ASN A 456 -25.48 -14.53 -13.62
C ASN A 456 -24.10 -14.30 -12.97
N GLY A 457 -23.03 -14.88 -13.53
CA GLY A 457 -21.65 -14.69 -13.12
C GLY A 457 -20.95 -13.53 -13.83
N ASP A 458 -21.58 -12.88 -14.82
CA ASP A 458 -21.11 -11.65 -15.45
C ASP A 458 -21.61 -10.45 -14.63
N LEU A 459 -20.80 -10.00 -13.69
CA LEU A 459 -21.16 -9.06 -12.63
C LEU A 459 -21.11 -7.61 -13.11
N ASN A 460 -20.17 -7.27 -14.00
CA ASN A 460 -20.07 -5.94 -14.62
C ASN A 460 -20.91 -5.81 -15.90
N GLN A 461 -21.57 -6.90 -16.33
CA GLN A 461 -22.48 -6.97 -17.49
C GLN A 461 -21.81 -6.59 -18.81
N ASN A 462 -20.51 -6.85 -18.94
CA ASN A 462 -19.77 -6.55 -20.17
C ASN A 462 -19.88 -7.67 -21.22
N GLY A 463 -20.53 -8.79 -20.87
CA GLY A 463 -20.76 -9.93 -21.74
C GLY A 463 -19.61 -10.92 -21.82
N VAL A 464 -18.62 -10.87 -20.93
CA VAL A 464 -17.49 -11.82 -20.90
C VAL A 464 -17.20 -12.21 -19.45
N ILE A 465 -17.10 -13.52 -19.16
CA ILE A 465 -16.63 -13.96 -17.83
C ILE A 465 -15.13 -13.66 -17.71
N ASP A 466 -14.79 -12.54 -17.11
CA ASP A 466 -13.42 -12.02 -17.11
C ASP A 466 -12.81 -11.99 -15.70
N ALA A 467 -11.68 -11.28 -15.54
CA ALA A 467 -11.05 -11.23 -14.23
C ALA A 467 -11.86 -10.45 -13.19
N PHE A 468 -12.79 -9.56 -13.56
CA PHE A 468 -13.59 -8.80 -12.60
C PHE A 468 -14.57 -9.72 -11.90
N ASP A 469 -15.32 -10.48 -12.69
CA ASP A 469 -16.25 -11.50 -12.24
C ASP A 469 -15.57 -12.52 -11.33
N ILE A 470 -14.44 -13.04 -11.81
CA ILE A 470 -13.66 -14.04 -11.11
C ILE A 470 -13.10 -13.46 -9.82
N ASN A 471 -12.55 -12.25 -9.86
CA ASN A 471 -11.94 -11.60 -8.72
C ASN A 471 -12.97 -11.36 -7.61
N TYR A 472 -14.19 -10.92 -7.94
CA TYR A 472 -15.24 -10.75 -6.93
C TYR A 472 -15.45 -12.05 -6.14
N VAL A 473 -15.65 -13.17 -6.83
CA VAL A 473 -15.85 -14.50 -6.20
C VAL A 473 -14.62 -14.88 -5.39
N MET A 474 -13.44 -14.76 -5.98
CA MET A 474 -12.18 -15.15 -5.34
C MET A 474 -11.87 -14.35 -4.07
N THR A 475 -12.30 -13.09 -3.97
CA THR A 475 -12.13 -12.30 -2.74
C THR A 475 -12.97 -12.81 -1.57
N LYS A 476 -14.04 -13.55 -1.83
CA LYS A 476 -14.95 -14.12 -0.81
C LYS A 476 -14.47 -15.47 -0.29
N LEU A 477 -13.48 -16.04 -0.97
CA LEU A 477 -12.92 -17.35 -0.69
C LEU A 477 -11.62 -17.26 0.11
N GLY A 478 -11.05 -18.44 0.39
CA GLY A 478 -9.78 -18.59 1.09
C GLY A 478 -9.89 -18.52 2.61
N LYS A 479 -8.74 -18.70 3.27
CA LYS A 479 -8.63 -18.69 4.74
C LYS A 479 -8.99 -17.33 5.35
N THR A 480 -8.71 -16.26 4.61
CA THR A 480 -8.97 -14.88 5.01
C THR A 480 -9.71 -14.18 3.88
N PRO A 481 -11.05 -14.30 3.81
CA PRO A 481 -11.84 -13.54 2.85
C PRO A 481 -11.67 -12.03 3.04
N VAL A 482 -11.73 -11.28 1.94
CA VAL A 482 -11.70 -9.83 1.95
C VAL A 482 -12.98 -9.31 2.60
N SER A 483 -12.81 -8.58 3.70
CA SER A 483 -13.94 -8.06 4.49
C SER A 483 -14.34 -6.63 4.14
N LYS A 484 -13.45 -5.87 3.48
CA LYS A 484 -13.70 -4.48 3.08
C LYS A 484 -13.05 -4.16 1.74
N PRO A 485 -13.72 -3.35 0.91
CA PRO A 485 -13.17 -2.86 -0.34
C PRO A 485 -11.92 -2.01 -0.15
N ASP A 486 -10.98 -2.13 -1.11
CA ASP A 486 -9.87 -1.18 -1.27
C ASP A 486 -10.23 -0.22 -2.40
N GLU A 487 -10.44 1.03 -2.02
CA GLU A 487 -10.92 2.10 -2.91
C GLU A 487 -9.84 2.58 -3.89
N LYS A 488 -8.60 2.08 -3.81
CA LYS A 488 -7.53 2.43 -4.74
C LYS A 488 -7.71 1.71 -6.06
N ILE A 489 -7.86 2.50 -7.12
CA ILE A 489 -7.86 2.05 -8.50
C ILE A 489 -6.52 1.37 -8.81
N PRO A 490 -6.49 0.13 -9.33
CA PRO A 490 -5.26 -0.52 -9.76
C PRO A 490 -4.67 0.20 -10.99
N SER A 491 -3.35 0.15 -11.17
CA SER A 491 -2.70 0.78 -12.33
C SER A 491 -1.56 -0.06 -12.89
N GLY A 492 -1.09 0.31 -14.09
CA GLY A 492 -0.02 -0.34 -14.82
C GLY A 492 -0.46 -0.75 -16.24
N THR A 493 0.42 -1.44 -16.96
CA THR A 493 0.15 -1.91 -18.33
C THR A 493 0.57 -3.37 -18.51
N LEU A 494 -0.14 -4.09 -19.38
CA LEU A 494 0.19 -5.46 -19.79
C LEU A 494 0.81 -5.44 -21.19
N ALA A 495 1.80 -6.28 -21.43
CA ALA A 495 2.45 -6.44 -22.72
C ALA A 495 2.88 -7.89 -22.99
N LEU A 496 3.08 -8.23 -24.25
CA LEU A 496 3.71 -9.50 -24.67
C LEU A 496 5.15 -9.26 -25.12
N GLN A 497 6.04 -10.14 -24.68
CA GLN A 497 7.45 -10.13 -25.04
C GLN A 497 7.87 -11.49 -25.58
N SER A 498 8.48 -11.55 -26.77
CA SER A 498 9.01 -12.80 -27.33
C SER A 498 10.51 -12.94 -27.06
N ASP A 499 11.00 -14.17 -26.87
CA ASP A 499 12.42 -14.45 -26.68
C ASP A 499 13.27 -14.19 -27.95
N LYS A 500 12.69 -14.38 -29.14
CA LYS A 500 13.37 -14.17 -30.42
C LYS A 500 12.53 -13.43 -31.44
N THR A 501 13.21 -12.90 -32.45
CA THR A 501 12.63 -12.22 -33.63
C THR A 501 12.33 -13.18 -34.79
N THR A 502 12.91 -14.38 -34.79
CA THR A 502 12.72 -15.39 -35.84
C THR A 502 12.71 -16.80 -35.23
N TYR A 503 11.96 -17.72 -35.84
CA TYR A 503 11.87 -19.12 -35.42
C TYR A 503 11.85 -20.05 -36.63
N ALA A 504 12.58 -21.16 -36.53
CA ALA A 504 12.54 -22.25 -37.50
C ALA A 504 11.28 -23.12 -37.34
N PRO A 505 10.85 -23.85 -38.39
CA PRO A 505 9.79 -24.84 -38.26
C PRO A 505 10.07 -25.85 -37.14
N GLY A 506 9.08 -26.06 -36.27
CA GLY A 506 9.16 -26.96 -35.12
C GLY A 506 9.81 -26.36 -33.87
N GLU A 507 10.39 -25.17 -33.95
CA GLU A 507 11.03 -24.49 -32.83
C GLU A 507 10.01 -23.98 -31.80
N THR A 508 10.40 -24.00 -30.53
CA THR A 508 9.62 -23.44 -29.43
C THR A 508 9.69 -21.93 -29.42
N ILE A 509 8.54 -21.27 -29.31
CA ILE A 509 8.39 -19.83 -29.15
C ILE A 509 8.01 -19.56 -27.70
N THR A 510 8.73 -18.67 -27.04
CA THR A 510 8.43 -18.25 -25.66
C THR A 510 7.86 -16.83 -25.70
N LEU A 511 6.56 -16.70 -25.43
CA LEU A 511 5.91 -15.40 -25.24
C LEU A 511 5.67 -15.16 -23.76
N ASN A 512 6.23 -14.09 -23.21
CA ASN A 512 6.06 -13.71 -21.82
C ASN A 512 5.01 -12.61 -21.71
N LEU A 513 4.02 -12.78 -20.82
CA LEU A 513 3.15 -11.71 -20.38
C LEU A 513 3.91 -10.88 -19.34
N ILE A 514 4.08 -9.58 -19.60
CA ILE A 514 4.80 -8.65 -18.74
C ILE A 514 3.83 -7.61 -18.19
N GLY A 515 3.92 -7.33 -16.90
CA GLY A 515 3.29 -6.18 -16.26
C GLY A 515 4.30 -5.08 -16.03
N LYS A 516 3.97 -3.85 -16.40
CA LYS A 516 4.82 -2.67 -16.18
C LYS A 516 4.12 -1.66 -15.28
N ASP A 517 4.86 -1.12 -14.31
CA ASP A 517 4.42 -0.10 -13.36
C ASP A 517 3.14 -0.52 -12.62
N LEU A 518 3.01 -1.83 -12.32
CA LEU A 518 1.82 -2.37 -11.66
C LEU A 518 1.67 -1.76 -10.26
N THR A 519 0.45 -1.43 -9.87
CA THR A 519 0.13 -0.97 -8.51
C THR A 519 -1.19 -1.55 -8.06
N ASN A 520 -1.21 -2.20 -6.90
CA ASN A 520 -2.41 -2.75 -6.23
C ASN A 520 -3.22 -3.74 -7.08
N VAL A 521 -2.58 -4.51 -7.96
CA VAL A 521 -3.29 -5.47 -8.82
C VAL A 521 -3.56 -6.78 -8.08
N ASN A 522 -4.83 -7.08 -7.84
CA ASN A 522 -5.30 -8.31 -7.18
C ASN A 522 -5.67 -9.40 -8.18
N SER A 523 -6.12 -9.01 -9.37
CA SER A 523 -6.30 -9.91 -10.49
C SER A 523 -5.97 -9.22 -11.81
N LEU A 524 -5.69 -10.03 -12.83
CA LEU A 524 -5.45 -9.56 -14.19
C LEU A 524 -6.17 -10.41 -15.20
N PHE A 525 -6.53 -9.79 -16.31
CA PHE A 525 -7.06 -10.44 -17.50
C PHE A 525 -6.41 -9.84 -18.74
N ALA A 526 -6.13 -10.69 -19.72
CA ALA A 526 -5.85 -10.29 -21.09
C ALA A 526 -6.29 -11.40 -22.04
N ARG A 527 -6.82 -11.02 -23.20
CA ARG A 527 -7.20 -11.96 -24.25
C ARG A 527 -6.15 -11.95 -25.36
N LEU A 528 -5.71 -13.13 -25.79
CA LEU A 528 -4.83 -13.30 -26.95
C LEU A 528 -5.57 -14.07 -28.04
N PRO A 529 -6.04 -13.41 -29.11
CA PRO A 529 -6.62 -14.09 -30.25
C PRO A 529 -5.60 -15.02 -30.93
N LEU A 530 -5.94 -16.30 -31.04
CA LEU A 530 -5.10 -17.33 -31.67
C LEU A 530 -5.40 -17.41 -33.18
N THR A 531 -5.22 -16.29 -33.87
CA THR A 531 -5.56 -16.14 -35.29
C THR A 531 -4.45 -16.63 -36.22
N ASN A 532 -3.20 -16.72 -35.74
CA ASN A 532 -2.06 -17.15 -36.55
C ASN A 532 -2.07 -18.68 -36.72
N PRO A 533 -2.32 -19.22 -37.93
CA PRO A 533 -2.41 -20.67 -38.15
C PRO A 533 -1.04 -21.38 -38.07
N ASN A 534 0.06 -20.63 -38.15
CA ASN A 534 1.43 -21.13 -38.21
C ASN A 534 2.05 -21.40 -36.84
N VAL A 535 1.28 -21.25 -35.76
CA VAL A 535 1.71 -21.61 -34.40
C VAL A 535 0.71 -22.55 -33.75
N ASP A 536 1.22 -23.45 -32.90
CA ASP A 536 0.40 -24.22 -31.96
C ASP A 536 0.70 -23.75 -30.55
N LEU A 537 -0.34 -23.45 -29.78
CA LEU A 537 -0.22 -23.20 -28.35
C LEU A 537 0.03 -24.52 -27.62
N ILE A 538 1.09 -24.57 -26.82
CA ILE A 538 1.48 -25.74 -26.03
C ILE A 538 0.98 -25.62 -24.60
N GLN A 539 1.37 -24.55 -23.90
CA GLN A 539 0.99 -24.35 -22.50
C GLN A 539 1.12 -22.89 -22.06
N VAL A 540 0.48 -22.57 -20.93
CA VAL A 540 0.64 -21.31 -20.21
C VAL A 540 1.02 -21.62 -18.77
N GLU A 541 2.13 -21.07 -18.31
CA GLU A 541 2.65 -21.31 -16.96
C GLU A 541 2.75 -19.99 -16.17
N PRO A 542 2.38 -20.00 -14.87
CA PRO A 542 2.66 -18.87 -13.99
C PRO A 542 4.16 -18.68 -13.79
N THR A 543 4.55 -17.48 -13.38
CA THR A 543 5.92 -17.15 -12.96
C THR A 543 5.99 -17.02 -11.44
N ALA A 544 7.15 -16.65 -10.90
CA ALA A 544 7.29 -16.33 -9.48
C ALA A 544 6.35 -15.21 -9.00
N ALA A 545 6.01 -14.25 -9.86
CA ALA A 545 5.12 -13.14 -9.53
C ALA A 545 3.66 -13.62 -9.32
N THR A 546 3.20 -14.60 -10.11
CA THR A 546 1.82 -15.10 -10.11
C THR A 546 1.67 -16.49 -9.49
N ALA A 547 2.75 -17.10 -8.98
CA ALA A 547 2.73 -18.46 -8.42
C ALA A 547 1.78 -18.62 -7.22
N GLY A 548 1.50 -17.55 -6.48
CA GLY A 548 0.53 -17.53 -5.39
C GLY A 548 -0.91 -17.24 -5.81
N MET A 549 -1.15 -16.90 -7.07
CA MET A 549 -2.46 -16.62 -7.63
C MET A 549 -3.08 -17.89 -8.21
N VAL A 550 -4.41 -17.97 -8.19
CA VAL A 550 -5.12 -19.04 -8.89
C VAL A 550 -5.11 -18.73 -10.38
N ASN A 551 -4.68 -19.70 -11.19
CA ASN A 551 -4.59 -19.57 -12.63
C ASN A 551 -5.90 -20.04 -13.30
N PHE A 552 -6.65 -19.09 -13.84
CA PHE A 552 -7.87 -19.33 -14.63
C PHE A 552 -7.60 -19.29 -16.14
N SER A 553 -6.34 -19.15 -16.54
CA SER A 553 -5.95 -19.03 -17.94
C SER A 553 -6.33 -20.26 -18.73
N LYS A 554 -6.97 -20.07 -19.88
CA LYS A 554 -7.41 -21.18 -20.72
C LYS A 554 -7.60 -20.79 -22.17
N VAL A 555 -7.50 -21.80 -23.00
CA VAL A 555 -7.84 -21.71 -24.42
C VAL A 555 -9.31 -21.99 -24.59
N ARG A 556 -10.00 -21.14 -25.33
CA ARG A 556 -11.36 -21.39 -25.78
C ARG A 556 -11.44 -21.49 -27.28
N THR A 557 -12.28 -22.40 -27.72
CA THR A 557 -12.85 -22.39 -29.06
C THR A 557 -14.30 -21.97 -28.91
N HIS A 558 -14.64 -20.85 -29.50
CA HIS A 558 -15.97 -20.27 -29.45
C HIS A 558 -16.91 -20.95 -30.46
N SER A 559 -18.23 -20.80 -30.30
CA SER A 559 -19.20 -21.44 -31.22
C SER A 559 -19.06 -20.97 -32.68
N ASN A 560 -18.51 -19.77 -32.91
CA ASN A 560 -18.18 -19.24 -34.23
C ASN A 560 -16.82 -19.76 -34.78
N SER A 561 -16.21 -20.74 -34.11
CA SER A 561 -14.89 -21.33 -34.41
C SER A 561 -13.68 -20.40 -34.18
N SER A 562 -13.86 -19.17 -33.67
CA SER A 562 -12.70 -18.37 -33.23
C SER A 562 -12.03 -19.04 -32.03
N ARG A 563 -10.72 -18.83 -31.90
CA ARG A 563 -9.95 -19.34 -30.77
C ARG A 563 -9.22 -18.23 -30.08
N ASP A 564 -9.32 -18.23 -28.76
CA ASP A 564 -8.76 -17.21 -27.90
C ASP A 564 -8.07 -17.88 -26.71
N LEU A 565 -6.89 -17.36 -26.36
CA LEU A 565 -6.25 -17.67 -25.09
C LEU A 565 -6.59 -16.55 -24.11
N TYR A 566 -7.31 -16.89 -23.05
CA TYR A 566 -7.55 -16.00 -21.93
C TYR A 566 -6.44 -16.18 -20.89
N LEU A 567 -5.79 -15.09 -20.52
CA LEU A 567 -4.73 -15.03 -19.51
C LEU A 567 -5.32 -14.41 -18.25
N ILE A 568 -5.62 -15.24 -17.25
CA ILE A 568 -6.39 -14.82 -16.08
C ILE A 568 -5.74 -15.35 -14.81
N PHE A 569 -5.38 -14.44 -13.91
CA PHE A 569 -4.82 -14.78 -12.60
C PHE A 569 -5.52 -13.95 -11.54
N ALA A 570 -5.99 -14.58 -10.46
CA ALA A 570 -6.68 -13.91 -9.37
C ALA A 570 -6.20 -14.42 -8.01
N ASN A 571 -6.05 -13.51 -7.05
CA ASN A 571 -5.77 -13.85 -5.67
C ASN A 571 -7.01 -14.43 -4.98
N GLU A 572 -6.82 -15.46 -4.15
CA GLU A 572 -7.85 -16.01 -3.27
C GLU A 572 -7.83 -15.32 -1.89
N GLY A 573 -8.89 -14.59 -1.57
CA GLY A 573 -9.00 -13.79 -0.35
C GLY A 573 -7.93 -12.69 -0.25
N GLU A 574 -7.47 -12.44 0.97
CA GLU A 574 -6.39 -11.49 1.27
C GLU A 574 -5.01 -12.09 0.94
N GLN A 575 -4.38 -11.56 -0.12
CA GLN A 575 -3.04 -11.96 -0.57
C GLN A 575 -2.21 -10.75 -1.00
N LYS A 576 -0.90 -10.96 -1.19
CA LYS A 576 0.00 -9.94 -1.73
C LYS A 576 -0.45 -9.57 -3.16
N ARG A 577 -0.61 -8.28 -3.41
CA ARG A 577 -0.96 -7.74 -4.73
C ARG A 577 0.28 -7.55 -5.59
N LEU A 578 0.12 -7.64 -6.91
CA LEU A 578 1.21 -7.40 -7.86
C LEU A 578 1.56 -5.91 -7.85
N THR A 579 2.85 -5.60 -7.86
CA THR A 579 3.36 -4.24 -7.97
C THR A 579 4.70 -4.20 -8.69
N GLY A 580 5.03 -3.08 -9.34
CA GLY A 580 6.29 -2.90 -10.07
C GLY A 580 6.28 -3.51 -11.47
N ASN A 581 7.48 -3.83 -11.95
CA ASN A 581 7.69 -4.46 -13.25
C ASN A 581 7.90 -5.96 -13.05
N GLU A 582 6.98 -6.78 -13.56
CA GLU A 582 6.94 -8.21 -13.28
C GLU A 582 6.72 -9.01 -14.56
N LYS A 583 7.40 -10.16 -14.67
CA LYS A 583 7.05 -11.18 -15.65
C LYS A 583 5.91 -12.00 -15.04
N LEU A 584 4.74 -12.05 -15.67
CA LEU A 584 3.49 -12.55 -15.07
C LEU A 584 3.12 -13.97 -15.51
N ALA A 585 3.37 -14.32 -16.77
CA ALA A 585 3.12 -15.66 -17.29
C ALA A 585 4.07 -15.96 -18.45
N THR A 586 4.32 -17.24 -18.70
CA THR A 586 5.02 -17.72 -19.89
C THR A 586 4.09 -18.57 -20.73
N ILE A 587 3.90 -18.16 -21.97
CA ILE A 587 3.09 -18.81 -23.00
C ILE A 587 4.07 -19.51 -23.95
N THR A 588 3.99 -20.83 -23.99
CA THR A 588 4.83 -21.66 -24.86
C THR A 588 4.05 -21.97 -26.13
N LEU A 589 4.54 -21.55 -27.28
CA LEU A 589 4.01 -21.95 -28.59
C LEU A 589 5.04 -22.80 -29.34
N LYS A 590 4.60 -23.46 -30.40
CA LYS A 590 5.44 -24.18 -31.35
C LYS A 590 5.23 -23.63 -32.75
N ALA A 591 6.30 -23.22 -33.42
CA ALA A 591 6.26 -22.79 -34.80
C ALA A 591 5.97 -23.99 -35.72
N LYS A 592 5.02 -23.87 -36.65
CA LYS A 592 4.76 -24.87 -37.70
C LYS A 592 5.59 -24.60 -38.95
N THR A 593 5.83 -23.32 -39.23
CA THR A 593 6.58 -22.84 -40.39
C THR A 593 7.75 -21.98 -39.90
N GLN A 594 8.59 -21.53 -40.85
CA GLN A 594 9.52 -20.44 -40.56
C GLN A 594 8.69 -19.20 -40.20
N LEU A 595 9.05 -18.54 -39.10
CA LEU A 595 8.44 -17.29 -38.66
C LEU A 595 9.51 -16.21 -38.59
N THR A 596 9.18 -15.04 -39.13
CA THR A 596 9.96 -13.81 -39.06
C THR A 596 9.33 -12.83 -38.08
N LYS A 597 10.00 -11.71 -37.81
CA LYS A 597 9.49 -10.64 -36.96
C LYS A 597 8.11 -10.14 -37.39
N ALA A 598 7.83 -10.12 -38.69
CA ALA A 598 6.54 -9.72 -39.23
C ALA A 598 5.45 -10.79 -39.03
N ASP A 599 5.83 -12.07 -38.96
CA ASP A 599 4.91 -13.20 -38.74
C ASP A 599 4.53 -13.37 -37.27
N LEU A 600 5.31 -12.78 -36.35
CA LEU A 600 4.97 -12.63 -34.94
C LEU A 600 4.06 -11.40 -34.83
N SER A 601 2.74 -11.60 -34.95
CA SER A 601 1.73 -10.55 -34.83
C SER A 601 0.71 -10.91 -33.75
N PHE A 602 1.20 -11.07 -32.52
CA PHE A 602 0.38 -11.30 -31.34
C PHE A 602 0.01 -9.96 -30.71
N ALA A 603 -1.28 -9.72 -30.51
CA ALA A 603 -1.77 -8.56 -29.79
C ALA A 603 -2.69 -9.05 -28.66
N LEU A 604 -2.51 -8.49 -27.46
CA LEU A 604 -3.52 -8.65 -26.42
C LEU A 604 -4.69 -7.73 -26.74
N THR A 605 -5.89 -8.20 -26.48
CA THR A 605 -7.11 -7.40 -26.43
C THR A 605 -7.66 -7.40 -25.02
N ASP A 606 -8.48 -6.39 -24.74
CA ASP A 606 -9.30 -6.31 -23.54
C ASP A 606 -8.51 -6.46 -22.22
N PRO A 607 -7.32 -5.83 -22.05
CA PRO A 607 -6.59 -5.99 -20.80
C PRO A 607 -7.37 -5.37 -19.66
N MET A 608 -7.36 -6.05 -18.52
CA MET A 608 -8.02 -5.56 -17.32
C MET A 608 -7.18 -5.87 -16.10
N LEU A 609 -7.11 -4.90 -15.21
CA LEU A 609 -6.49 -5.01 -13.90
C LEU A 609 -7.55 -4.70 -12.87
N THR A 610 -7.73 -5.60 -11.91
CA THR A 610 -8.71 -5.39 -10.83
C THR A 610 -8.00 -5.36 -9.49
N ASN A 611 -8.59 -4.64 -8.55
CA ASN A 611 -8.26 -4.74 -7.14
C ASN A 611 -9.29 -5.64 -6.44
N GLN A 612 -9.17 -5.87 -5.13
CA GLN A 612 -10.01 -6.80 -4.38
C GLN A 612 -11.51 -6.51 -4.55
N TRP A 613 -11.94 -5.33 -4.13
CA TRP A 613 -13.33 -4.92 -4.19
C TRP A 613 -13.29 -3.40 -4.27
N GLY A 614 -13.47 -2.84 -5.45
CA GLY A 614 -13.17 -1.44 -5.74
C GLY A 614 -13.29 -1.19 -7.24
N PRO A 615 -13.38 0.07 -7.68
CA PRO A 615 -13.52 0.38 -9.10
C PRO A 615 -12.41 -0.30 -9.91
N GLU A 616 -12.80 -1.02 -10.96
CA GLU A 616 -11.84 -1.52 -11.93
C GLU A 616 -11.18 -0.34 -12.66
N ALA A 617 -9.92 -0.52 -13.04
CA ALA A 617 -9.36 0.29 -14.09
C ALA A 617 -9.56 -0.49 -15.37
N LEU A 618 -10.40 0.02 -16.27
CA LEU A 618 -10.23 -0.21 -17.69
C LEU A 618 -9.07 0.70 -18.10
N PRO A 619 -7.82 0.19 -18.24
CA PRO A 619 -6.74 1.02 -18.77
C PRO A 619 -7.21 1.54 -20.14
N GLU A 620 -6.82 2.76 -20.55
CA GLU A 620 -7.08 3.22 -21.93
C GLU A 620 -6.80 2.08 -22.89
N ALA A 621 -7.76 1.78 -23.79
CA ALA A 621 -7.67 0.68 -24.75
C ALA A 621 -6.22 0.59 -25.23
N PRO A 622 -5.49 -0.48 -24.89
CA PRO A 622 -4.05 -0.49 -25.06
C PRO A 622 -3.79 -0.20 -26.52
N ALA A 623 -2.94 0.79 -26.79
CA ALA A 623 -2.33 0.90 -28.11
C ALA A 623 -1.87 -0.51 -28.52
N PRO A 624 -2.14 -0.97 -29.77
CA PRO A 624 -1.83 -2.33 -30.20
C PRO A 624 -0.43 -2.68 -29.72
N ILE A 625 -0.35 -3.66 -28.83
CA ILE A 625 0.89 -3.97 -28.14
C ILE A 625 1.88 -4.43 -29.20
N VAL A 626 2.87 -3.58 -29.43
CA VAL A 626 4.04 -3.91 -30.24
C VAL A 626 4.76 -5.01 -29.49
N LEU A 627 4.87 -6.19 -30.09
CA LEU A 627 5.77 -7.24 -29.62
C LEU A 627 7.12 -6.61 -29.33
N ARG A 628 7.45 -6.52 -28.05
CA ARG A 628 8.78 -6.13 -27.63
C ARG A 628 9.62 -7.39 -27.73
N PHE A 629 10.63 -7.36 -28.58
CA PHE A 629 11.64 -8.39 -28.58
C PHE A 629 12.44 -8.21 -27.29
N GLU A 630 12.92 -9.30 -26.70
CA GLU A 630 13.96 -9.21 -25.67
C GLU A 630 15.09 -8.36 -26.23
N ASP A 631 15.15 -7.09 -25.80
CA ASP A 631 16.17 -6.17 -26.27
C ASP A 631 17.46 -6.47 -25.51
N ASN A 632 18.01 -7.64 -25.82
CA ASN A 632 19.35 -8.00 -25.40
C ASN A 632 20.38 -7.10 -26.13
N SER A 633 20.01 -6.10 -26.94
CA SER A 633 21.01 -5.19 -27.48
C SER A 633 21.69 -4.40 -26.37
N GLU A 634 20.96 -3.90 -25.35
CA GLU A 634 21.59 -3.23 -24.21
C GLU A 634 22.49 -4.17 -23.40
N HIS A 635 22.02 -5.38 -23.13
CA HIS A 635 22.77 -6.39 -22.37
C HIS A 635 24.00 -6.90 -23.16
N ASN A 636 23.83 -7.27 -24.43
CA ASN A 636 24.90 -7.72 -25.31
C ASN A 636 25.90 -6.60 -25.59
N HIS A 637 25.44 -5.37 -25.78
CA HIS A 637 26.31 -4.20 -25.98
C HIS A 637 27.13 -3.90 -24.73
N ALA A 638 26.51 -3.91 -23.54
CA ALA A 638 27.24 -3.74 -22.29
C ALA A 638 28.26 -4.88 -22.07
N LYS A 639 27.92 -6.13 -22.42
CA LYS A 639 28.87 -7.26 -22.41
C LYS A 639 30.01 -7.07 -23.41
N GLU A 640 29.73 -6.64 -24.64
CA GLU A 640 30.75 -6.42 -25.68
C GLU A 640 31.70 -5.26 -25.35
N GLN A 641 31.18 -4.15 -24.84
CA GLN A 641 31.99 -3.01 -24.38
C GLN A 641 32.89 -3.39 -23.22
N LEU A 642 32.34 -4.12 -22.23
CA LEU A 642 33.10 -4.57 -21.07
C LEU A 642 34.15 -5.62 -21.46
N ALA A 643 33.82 -6.55 -22.37
CA ALA A 643 34.75 -7.54 -22.89
C ALA A 643 35.90 -6.89 -23.66
N ALA A 644 35.62 -5.91 -24.53
CA ALA A 644 36.66 -5.19 -25.26
C ALA A 644 37.62 -4.42 -24.33
N LEU A 645 37.10 -3.84 -23.24
CA LEU A 645 37.91 -3.15 -22.25
C LEU A 645 38.79 -4.13 -21.45
N ILE A 646 38.27 -5.32 -21.12
CA ILE A 646 39.05 -6.40 -20.49
C ILE A 646 40.15 -6.92 -21.43
N ASP A 647 39.84 -7.10 -22.72
CA ASP A 647 40.84 -7.51 -23.71
C ASP A 647 41.97 -6.48 -23.83
N ALA A 648 41.64 -5.18 -23.77
CA ALA A 648 42.64 -4.11 -23.75
C ALA A 648 43.52 -4.16 -22.49
N VAL A 649 42.96 -4.48 -21.32
CA VAL A 649 43.72 -4.68 -20.06
C VAL A 649 44.66 -5.87 -20.19
N HIS A 650 44.20 -7.00 -20.74
CA HIS A 650 45.01 -8.20 -20.93
C HIS A 650 46.16 -8.01 -21.92
N ALA A 651 46.04 -7.06 -22.85
CA ALA A 651 47.09 -6.74 -23.82
C ALA A 651 48.25 -5.91 -23.23
N LEU A 652 48.11 -5.37 -22.02
CA LEU A 652 49.15 -4.60 -21.36
C LEU A 652 50.14 -5.51 -20.62
N ASP A 653 51.41 -5.11 -20.59
CA ASP A 653 52.37 -5.67 -19.64
C ASP A 653 52.26 -4.91 -18.30
N PRO A 654 51.85 -5.57 -17.20
CA PRO A 654 51.74 -4.93 -15.88
C PRO A 654 53.03 -4.25 -15.42
N LYS A 655 54.20 -4.70 -15.91
CA LYS A 655 55.51 -4.13 -15.56
C LYS A 655 55.75 -2.73 -16.13
N LEU A 656 54.89 -2.27 -17.04
CA LEU A 656 54.92 -0.90 -17.56
C LEU A 656 54.40 0.11 -16.54
N PHE A 657 53.71 -0.33 -15.49
CA PHE A 657 53.03 0.54 -14.54
C PHE A 657 53.47 0.28 -13.10
N THR A 658 53.31 1.29 -12.24
CA THR A 658 53.59 1.12 -10.80
C THR A 658 52.65 0.10 -10.18
N ALA A 659 53.15 -0.71 -9.25
CA ALA A 659 52.32 -1.71 -8.56
C ALA A 659 51.09 -1.09 -7.89
N THR A 660 51.21 0.12 -7.34
CA THR A 660 50.12 0.86 -6.70
C THR A 660 49.02 1.25 -7.70
N SER A 661 49.39 1.64 -8.93
CA SER A 661 48.40 2.03 -9.94
C SER A 661 47.79 0.83 -10.66
N TRP A 662 48.49 -0.31 -10.73
CA TRP A 662 48.00 -1.54 -11.35
C TRP A 662 46.99 -2.32 -10.49
N GLN A 663 47.13 -2.32 -9.16
CA GLN A 663 46.26 -3.09 -8.26
C GLN A 663 44.75 -2.80 -8.42
N PRO A 664 44.29 -1.52 -8.50
CA PRO A 664 42.88 -1.21 -8.76
C PRO A 664 42.38 -1.73 -10.12
N VAL A 665 43.22 -1.72 -11.15
CA VAL A 665 42.87 -2.22 -12.49
C VAL A 665 42.66 -3.74 -12.44
N LEU A 666 43.52 -4.45 -11.74
CA LEU A 666 43.39 -5.90 -11.55
C LEU A 666 42.08 -6.26 -10.83
N ALA A 667 41.77 -5.57 -9.73
CA ALA A 667 40.54 -5.81 -8.97
C ALA A 667 39.27 -5.49 -9.78
N ALA A 668 39.26 -4.36 -10.50
CA ALA A 668 38.12 -3.98 -11.34
C ALA A 668 37.96 -4.93 -12.54
N SER A 669 39.05 -5.38 -13.16
CA SER A 669 39.05 -6.33 -14.27
C SER A 669 38.55 -7.72 -13.84
N GLU A 670 38.90 -8.18 -12.64
CA GLU A 670 38.41 -9.45 -12.10
C GLU A 670 36.89 -9.40 -11.81
N LYS A 671 36.42 -8.33 -11.17
CA LYS A 671 34.99 -8.08 -10.94
C LYS A 671 34.21 -8.03 -12.26
N ALA A 672 34.72 -7.29 -13.24
CA ALA A 672 34.14 -7.19 -14.58
C ALA A 672 34.10 -8.57 -15.28
N SER A 673 35.17 -9.34 -15.18
CA SER A 673 35.25 -10.70 -15.76
C SER A 673 34.29 -11.69 -15.08
N GLN A 674 34.00 -11.52 -13.79
CA GLN A 674 32.99 -12.31 -13.08
C GLN A 674 31.59 -11.97 -13.56
N LEU A 675 31.27 -10.67 -13.71
CA LEU A 675 29.97 -10.21 -14.20
C LEU A 675 29.71 -10.64 -15.65
N LEU A 676 30.74 -10.68 -16.52
CA LEU A 676 30.57 -11.20 -17.88
C LEU A 676 30.18 -12.68 -17.95
N LYS A 677 30.53 -13.47 -16.92
CA LYS A 677 30.20 -14.91 -16.83
C LYS A 677 28.80 -15.16 -16.26
N ASP A 678 28.15 -14.13 -15.72
CA ASP A 678 26.79 -14.22 -15.20
C ASP A 678 25.80 -13.91 -16.33
N ASP A 679 24.94 -14.87 -16.66
CA ASP A 679 23.92 -14.72 -17.70
C ASP A 679 22.70 -13.93 -17.21
N ALA A 680 22.54 -13.76 -15.90
CA ALA A 680 21.45 -13.01 -15.27
C ALA A 680 21.85 -11.60 -14.82
N VAL A 681 23.09 -11.17 -15.12
CA VAL A 681 23.60 -9.86 -14.72
C VAL A 681 22.82 -8.72 -15.39
N SER A 682 22.52 -7.67 -14.63
CA SER A 682 21.81 -6.52 -15.19
C SER A 682 22.72 -5.69 -16.12
N PRO A 683 22.17 -5.06 -17.19
CA PRO A 683 22.93 -4.08 -18.00
C PRO A 683 23.52 -2.94 -17.16
N SER A 684 22.86 -2.54 -16.07
CA SER A 684 23.37 -1.55 -15.12
C SER A 684 24.62 -2.02 -14.37
N ASP A 685 24.67 -3.28 -13.95
CA ASP A 685 25.84 -3.82 -13.24
C ASP A 685 27.03 -3.98 -14.19
N LEU A 686 26.78 -4.40 -15.43
CA LEU A 686 27.79 -4.43 -16.50
C LEU A 686 28.32 -3.03 -16.80
N THR A 687 27.43 -2.04 -16.90
CA THR A 687 27.81 -0.63 -17.12
C THR A 687 28.61 -0.07 -15.95
N ALA A 688 28.21 -0.35 -14.71
CA ALA A 688 28.96 0.06 -13.51
C ALA A 688 30.36 -0.56 -13.50
N ALA A 689 30.49 -1.84 -13.84
CA ALA A 689 31.78 -2.51 -13.95
C ALA A 689 32.66 -1.92 -15.06
N TYR A 690 32.07 -1.53 -16.19
CA TYR A 690 32.76 -0.80 -17.26
C TYR A 690 33.33 0.53 -16.75
N ILE A 691 32.53 1.32 -16.03
CA ILE A 691 32.97 2.61 -15.44
C ILE A 691 34.06 2.39 -14.40
N ASP A 692 33.89 1.44 -13.48
CA ASP A 692 34.86 1.10 -12.45
C ASP A 692 36.22 0.78 -13.08
N LEU A 693 36.23 -0.08 -14.12
CA LEU A 693 37.43 -0.48 -14.83
C LEU A 693 38.06 0.69 -15.61
N LYS A 694 37.26 1.51 -16.31
CA LYS A 694 37.74 2.68 -17.05
C LYS A 694 38.35 3.73 -16.10
N THR A 695 37.74 3.92 -14.94
CA THR A 695 38.24 4.83 -13.89
C THR A 695 39.57 4.35 -13.31
N ALA A 696 39.71 3.03 -13.07
CA ALA A 696 40.97 2.46 -12.62
C ALA A 696 42.08 2.62 -13.69
N LEU A 697 41.76 2.36 -14.96
CA LEU A 697 42.68 2.52 -16.09
C LEU A 697 43.16 3.97 -16.26
N GLY A 698 42.28 4.95 -16.05
CA GLY A 698 42.64 6.38 -16.10
C GLY A 698 43.65 6.82 -15.04
N LYS A 699 43.82 6.02 -13.97
CA LYS A 699 44.73 6.27 -12.84
C LYS A 699 46.06 5.51 -12.96
N LEU A 700 46.29 4.78 -14.05
CA LEU A 700 47.57 4.11 -14.31
C LEU A 700 48.72 5.12 -14.33
N GLU A 701 49.85 4.75 -13.74
CA GLU A 701 51.08 5.53 -13.70
C GLU A 701 52.23 4.68 -14.24
N ALA A 702 52.90 5.13 -15.30
CA ALA A 702 54.04 4.42 -15.88
C ALA A 702 55.18 4.24 -14.85
N ASP A 703 55.80 3.05 -14.81
CA ASP A 703 56.86 2.74 -13.85
C ASP A 703 58.14 3.54 -14.14
N ARG A 704 58.88 3.92 -13.09
CA ARG A 704 60.08 4.74 -13.25
C ARG A 704 61.24 4.04 -13.96
N GLY A 705 61.23 2.71 -14.06
CA GLY A 705 62.25 1.88 -14.68
C GLY A 705 61.94 1.43 -16.12
N VAL A 706 60.86 1.89 -16.74
CA VAL A 706 60.49 1.50 -18.11
C VAL A 706 61.51 1.94 -19.17
N ASN A 707 61.83 1.10 -20.14
CA ASN A 707 62.84 1.38 -21.16
C ASN A 707 62.25 1.54 -22.58
N GLN A 708 63.10 1.91 -23.53
CA GLN A 708 62.68 2.10 -24.93
C GLN A 708 62.14 0.82 -25.57
N ASP A 709 62.64 -0.35 -25.20
CA ASP A 709 62.17 -1.61 -25.78
C ASP A 709 60.78 -1.97 -25.28
N GLN A 710 60.46 -1.63 -24.04
CA GLN A 710 59.12 -1.69 -23.48
C GLN A 710 58.14 -0.72 -24.16
N LEU A 711 58.59 0.51 -24.46
CA LEU A 711 57.80 1.47 -25.25
C LEU A 711 57.57 0.94 -26.69
N LYS A 712 58.59 0.37 -27.35
CA LYS A 712 58.45 -0.25 -28.67
C LYS A 712 57.47 -1.42 -28.65
N ALA A 713 57.47 -2.23 -27.59
CA ALA A 713 56.52 -3.33 -27.42
C ALA A 713 55.08 -2.81 -27.33
N LEU A 714 54.85 -1.76 -26.53
CA LEU A 714 53.53 -1.13 -26.40
C LEU A 714 53.06 -0.50 -27.72
N ILE A 715 53.95 0.20 -28.45
CA ILE A 715 53.67 0.74 -29.79
C ILE A 715 53.26 -0.37 -30.76
N THR A 716 54.00 -1.47 -30.74
CA THR A 716 53.74 -2.62 -31.61
C THR A 716 52.37 -3.20 -31.31
N ALA A 717 52.06 -3.41 -30.02
CA ALA A 717 50.77 -3.94 -29.59
C ALA A 717 49.61 -2.98 -29.97
N ALA A 718 49.75 -1.67 -29.71
CA ALA A 718 48.75 -0.67 -30.07
C ALA A 718 48.51 -0.58 -31.59
N ALA A 719 49.57 -0.74 -32.39
CA ALA A 719 49.48 -0.73 -33.85
C ALA A 719 48.80 -1.98 -34.45
N THR A 720 48.60 -3.06 -33.67
CA THR A 720 47.86 -4.25 -34.14
C THR A 720 46.34 -4.09 -34.10
N LEU A 721 45.84 -3.05 -33.43
CA LEU A 721 44.42 -2.76 -33.37
C LEU A 721 43.88 -2.37 -34.75
N LYS A 722 42.69 -2.87 -35.10
CA LYS A 722 42.09 -2.64 -36.42
C LYS A 722 41.11 -1.47 -36.38
N ALA A 723 41.22 -0.57 -37.34
CA ALA A 723 40.39 0.65 -37.44
C ALA A 723 38.90 0.37 -37.62
N ASP A 724 38.53 -0.75 -38.24
CA ASP A 724 37.14 -1.16 -38.51
C ASP A 724 36.34 -1.50 -37.24
N ARG A 725 37.03 -1.71 -36.12
CA ARG A 725 36.44 -1.98 -34.81
C ARG A 725 36.20 -0.73 -33.97
N TYR A 726 36.70 0.44 -34.36
CA TYR A 726 36.62 1.65 -33.55
C TYR A 726 36.11 2.87 -34.32
N THR A 727 35.55 3.86 -33.59
CA THR A 727 35.10 5.12 -34.19
C THR A 727 36.28 5.85 -34.85
N PRO A 728 36.06 6.54 -35.99
CA PRO A 728 37.13 7.24 -36.70
C PRO A 728 37.90 8.21 -35.80
N GLU A 729 37.20 8.91 -34.90
CA GLU A 729 37.79 9.88 -33.99
C GLU A 729 38.67 9.23 -32.90
N SER A 730 38.14 8.23 -32.18
CA SER A 730 38.90 7.57 -31.11
C SER A 730 40.13 6.83 -31.65
N TYR A 731 40.00 6.23 -32.84
CA TYR A 731 41.11 5.57 -33.51
C TYR A 731 42.17 6.57 -34.01
N ALA A 732 41.76 7.74 -34.52
CA ALA A 732 42.67 8.81 -34.92
C ALA A 732 43.50 9.35 -33.74
N ASN A 733 42.88 9.47 -32.56
CA ASN A 733 43.58 9.86 -31.34
C ASN A 733 44.65 8.85 -30.94
N LEU A 734 44.34 7.55 -31.00
CA LEU A 734 45.34 6.50 -30.78
C LEU A 734 46.48 6.57 -31.81
N GLN A 735 46.18 6.77 -33.09
CA GLN A 735 47.22 6.89 -34.12
C GLN A 735 48.14 8.10 -33.90
N THR A 736 47.59 9.20 -33.38
CA THR A 736 48.35 10.37 -32.98
C THR A 736 49.36 10.02 -31.88
N GLU A 737 48.90 9.35 -30.82
CA GLU A 737 49.78 8.93 -29.73
C GLU A 737 50.78 7.83 -30.13
N ILE A 738 50.41 6.91 -31.02
CA ILE A 738 51.35 5.94 -31.62
C ILE A 738 52.48 6.68 -32.35
N THR A 739 52.16 7.76 -33.06
CA THR A 739 53.15 8.56 -33.81
C THR A 739 54.06 9.35 -32.87
N ALA A 740 53.50 9.94 -31.81
CA ALA A 740 54.28 10.61 -30.77
C ALA A 740 55.22 9.63 -30.04
N ALA A 741 54.69 8.47 -29.65
CA ALA A 741 55.44 7.40 -29.00
C ALA A 741 56.57 6.84 -29.88
N LYS A 742 56.33 6.68 -31.20
CA LYS A 742 57.37 6.27 -32.16
C LYS A 742 58.55 7.22 -32.15
N THR A 743 58.28 8.53 -32.16
CA THR A 743 59.32 9.57 -32.14
C THR A 743 60.24 9.42 -30.92
N VAL A 744 59.66 9.18 -29.74
CA VAL A 744 60.40 8.94 -28.49
C VAL A 744 61.15 7.61 -28.52
N SER A 745 60.55 6.55 -29.07
CA SER A 745 61.15 5.21 -29.10
C SER A 745 62.37 5.08 -30.01
N THR A 746 62.52 5.99 -30.98
CA THR A 746 63.64 6.02 -31.94
C THR A 746 64.73 7.04 -31.57
N ASP A 747 64.48 7.91 -30.61
CA ASP A 747 65.45 8.90 -30.15
C ASP A 747 66.41 8.28 -29.13
N ALA A 748 67.65 7.99 -29.55
CA ALA A 748 68.69 7.42 -28.67
C ALA A 748 69.05 8.33 -27.48
N GLY A 749 68.65 9.61 -27.50
CA GLY A 749 68.80 10.57 -26.41
C GLY A 749 67.55 10.76 -25.55
N ALA A 750 66.46 10.01 -25.79
CA ALA A 750 65.21 10.14 -25.04
C ALA A 750 65.45 9.93 -23.55
N SER A 751 65.07 10.92 -22.75
CA SER A 751 65.12 10.82 -21.30
C SER A 751 64.13 9.79 -20.78
N GLN A 752 64.43 9.24 -19.61
CA GLN A 752 63.55 8.31 -18.89
C GLN A 752 62.12 8.86 -18.71
N LYS A 753 62.00 10.18 -18.55
CA LYS A 753 60.73 10.90 -18.48
C LYS A 753 59.96 10.87 -19.80
N GLN A 754 60.62 11.15 -20.92
CA GLN A 754 59.97 11.11 -22.24
C GLN A 754 59.44 9.71 -22.55
N ILE A 755 60.18 8.66 -22.15
CA ILE A 755 59.76 7.26 -22.30
C ILE A 755 58.51 6.97 -21.45
N GLN A 756 58.49 7.41 -20.18
CA GLN A 756 57.33 7.27 -19.30
C GLN A 756 56.10 8.02 -19.82
N GLU A 757 56.26 9.27 -20.25
CA GLU A 757 55.18 10.09 -20.83
C GLU A 757 54.62 9.45 -22.10
N ALA A 758 55.49 8.91 -22.96
CA ALA A 758 55.06 8.20 -24.17
C ALA A 758 54.27 6.92 -23.84
N ILE A 759 54.70 6.13 -22.85
CA ILE A 759 53.95 4.95 -22.37
C ILE A 759 52.61 5.37 -21.79
N GLN A 760 52.60 6.43 -20.98
CA GLN A 760 51.40 6.93 -20.30
C GLN A 760 50.35 7.45 -21.30
N SER A 761 50.75 8.28 -22.25
CA SER A 761 49.84 8.87 -23.25
C SER A 761 49.32 7.81 -24.23
N LEU A 762 50.20 6.92 -24.71
CA LEU A 762 49.80 5.83 -25.58
C LEU A 762 48.81 4.88 -24.89
N SER A 763 49.05 4.53 -23.62
CA SER A 763 48.13 3.70 -22.85
C SER A 763 46.77 4.38 -22.66
N ARG A 764 46.74 5.67 -22.32
CA ARG A 764 45.48 6.43 -22.18
C ARG A 764 44.68 6.49 -23.49
N ALA A 765 45.35 6.77 -24.62
CA ALA A 765 44.67 6.80 -25.90
C ALA A 765 44.18 5.42 -26.34
N TRP A 766 44.86 4.34 -25.93
CA TRP A 766 44.36 2.97 -26.13
C TRP A 766 43.05 2.76 -25.36
N PHE A 767 42.98 3.09 -24.07
CA PHE A 767 41.76 2.89 -23.27
C PHE A 767 40.61 3.85 -23.62
N ALA A 768 40.91 4.92 -24.36
CA ALA A 768 39.92 5.86 -24.89
C ALA A 768 39.30 5.41 -26.23
N LEU A 769 39.68 4.25 -26.76
CA LEU A 769 39.08 3.70 -27.96
C LEU A 769 37.59 3.38 -27.77
N VAL A 770 36.78 3.77 -28.75
CA VAL A 770 35.32 3.58 -28.75
C VAL A 770 34.96 2.64 -29.90
N LEU A 771 34.18 1.59 -29.66
CA LEU A 771 33.82 0.60 -30.69
C LEU A 771 32.93 1.20 -31.81
N THR A 772 33.14 0.79 -33.07
CA THR A 772 32.20 1.01 -34.18
C THR A 772 31.13 -0.06 -34.17
N GLN A 773 29.89 0.31 -33.82
CA GLN A 773 28.75 -0.54 -34.13
C GLN A 773 27.54 0.25 -34.64
N THR A 774 26.88 -0.41 -35.59
CA THR A 774 25.58 -0.12 -36.18
C THR A 774 24.50 -0.06 -35.10
N GLN A 775 23.88 1.12 -34.99
CA GLN A 775 22.74 1.56 -34.18
C GLN A 775 21.64 0.52 -33.87
N PRO A 776 20.90 0.65 -32.75
CA PRO A 776 20.58 1.92 -32.06
C PRO A 776 21.48 2.19 -30.87
N GLN A 777 22.02 3.41 -30.84
CA GLN A 777 22.75 3.97 -29.74
C GLN A 777 21.83 4.05 -28.50
N SER A 778 22.42 3.59 -27.40
CA SER A 778 22.23 3.96 -26.00
C SER A 778 21.15 5.00 -25.66
N ASP A 779 20.19 4.55 -24.85
CA ASP A 779 19.29 5.35 -24.02
C ASP A 779 20.03 6.54 -23.39
N LEU A 780 19.59 7.76 -23.71
CA LEU A 780 20.10 9.00 -23.13
C LEU A 780 20.07 8.95 -21.59
N ALA A 781 19.11 8.23 -21.00
CA ALA A 781 19.02 8.06 -19.56
C ALA A 781 20.13 7.16 -18.98
N GLN A 782 20.76 6.29 -19.77
CA GLN A 782 21.95 5.53 -19.36
C GLN A 782 23.14 6.48 -19.21
N TRP A 783 23.43 7.31 -20.21
CA TRP A 783 24.55 8.26 -20.14
C TRP A 783 24.36 9.33 -19.08
N VAL A 784 23.11 9.74 -18.81
CA VAL A 784 22.79 10.61 -17.67
C VAL A 784 23.16 9.95 -16.35
N ARG A 785 22.77 8.68 -16.14
CA ARG A 785 23.16 7.92 -14.93
C ARG A 785 24.67 7.78 -14.78
N VAL A 786 25.38 7.50 -15.88
CA VAL A 786 26.85 7.41 -15.90
C VAL A 786 27.47 8.74 -15.46
N ALA A 787 27.03 9.84 -16.06
CA ALA A 787 27.54 11.17 -15.77
C ALA A 787 27.26 11.61 -14.32
N GLU A 788 26.08 11.28 -13.77
CA GLU A 788 25.71 11.58 -12.38
C GLU A 788 26.52 10.82 -11.34
N ALA A 789 27.02 9.63 -11.68
CA ALA A 789 27.81 8.80 -10.76
C ALA A 789 29.27 9.27 -10.62
N LEU A 790 29.74 10.17 -11.49
CA LEU A 790 31.14 10.62 -11.50
C LEU A 790 31.38 11.65 -10.41
N ASN A 791 32.39 11.42 -9.57
CA ASN A 791 32.72 12.32 -8.47
C ASN A 791 33.56 13.52 -8.97
N PRO A 792 33.06 14.77 -8.86
CA PRO A 792 33.78 15.97 -9.29
C PRO A 792 35.16 16.13 -8.63
N ASP A 793 35.34 15.65 -7.41
CA ASP A 793 36.60 15.78 -6.66
C ASP A 793 37.75 14.98 -7.26
N GLN A 794 37.47 14.05 -8.17
CA GLN A 794 38.49 13.24 -8.84
C GLN A 794 39.02 13.89 -10.13
N TYR A 795 38.39 14.97 -10.61
CA TYR A 795 38.68 15.59 -11.91
C TYR A 795 38.96 17.09 -11.79
N THR A 796 39.59 17.66 -12.81
CA THR A 796 39.80 19.12 -12.87
C THR A 796 38.46 19.83 -13.10
N PRO A 797 38.21 20.99 -12.45
CA PRO A 797 36.97 21.75 -12.61
C PRO A 797 36.63 22.02 -14.07
N ALA A 798 37.61 22.45 -14.88
CA ALA A 798 37.39 22.77 -16.29
C ALA A 798 36.91 21.57 -17.14
N SER A 799 37.34 20.35 -16.82
CA SER A 799 36.87 19.14 -17.52
C SER A 799 35.49 18.69 -17.03
N PHE A 800 35.20 18.89 -15.73
CA PHE A 800 33.93 18.50 -15.13
C PHE A 800 32.80 19.51 -15.43
N ASP A 801 33.13 20.78 -15.63
CA ASP A 801 32.18 21.81 -16.08
C ASP A 801 31.62 21.48 -17.47
N LYS A 802 32.46 20.94 -18.38
CA LYS A 802 32.01 20.46 -19.70
C LYS A 802 31.04 19.29 -19.59
N LEU A 803 31.32 18.34 -18.70
CA LEU A 803 30.40 17.24 -18.39
C LEU A 803 29.09 17.75 -17.80
N THR A 804 29.15 18.71 -16.87
CA THR A 804 27.98 19.29 -16.21
C THR A 804 27.07 20.00 -17.22
N ALA A 805 27.65 20.73 -18.18
CA ALA A 805 26.90 21.37 -19.27
C ALA A 805 26.22 20.34 -20.18
N ALA A 806 26.93 19.29 -20.60
CA ALA A 806 26.36 18.23 -21.43
C ALA A 806 25.24 17.46 -20.69
N LEU A 807 25.44 17.21 -19.39
CA LEU A 807 24.46 16.54 -18.53
C LEU A 807 23.17 17.37 -18.36
N ALA A 808 23.29 18.70 -18.26
CA ALA A 808 22.14 19.58 -18.16
C ALA A 808 21.24 19.53 -19.41
N GLU A 809 21.83 19.56 -20.61
CA GLU A 809 21.09 19.44 -21.86
C GLU A 809 20.46 18.04 -22.03
N ALA A 810 21.19 16.99 -21.64
CA ALA A 810 20.67 15.62 -21.66
C ALA A 810 19.46 15.44 -20.72
N LYS A 811 19.52 15.96 -19.48
CA LYS A 811 18.41 15.93 -18.52
C LYS A 811 17.20 16.72 -19.00
N LYS A 812 17.44 17.87 -19.62
CA LYS A 812 16.38 18.70 -20.19
C LYS A 812 15.63 17.96 -21.30
N ALA A 813 16.34 17.26 -22.17
CA ALA A 813 15.74 16.46 -23.22
C ALA A 813 14.97 15.23 -22.70
N LEU A 814 15.43 14.60 -21.60
CA LEU A 814 14.69 13.51 -20.95
C LEU A 814 13.39 13.97 -20.29
N ALA A 815 13.30 15.22 -19.85
CA ALA A 815 12.09 15.79 -19.27
C ALA A 815 11.07 16.25 -20.33
N ASP A 816 11.49 16.42 -21.58
CA ASP A 816 10.65 16.88 -22.68
C ASP A 816 10.07 15.70 -23.48
N THR A 817 8.75 15.50 -23.38
CA THR A 817 8.02 14.44 -24.09
C THR A 817 8.01 14.61 -25.61
N ALA A 818 8.43 15.78 -26.14
CA ALA A 818 8.54 16.05 -27.57
C ALA A 818 9.95 15.80 -28.14
N THR A 819 10.92 15.38 -27.31
CA THR A 819 12.29 15.09 -27.77
C THR A 819 12.30 13.97 -28.81
N SER A 820 12.85 14.27 -29.99
CA SER A 820 12.99 13.27 -31.05
C SER A 820 14.09 12.26 -30.77
N ALA A 821 13.98 11.07 -31.36
CA ALA A 821 15.03 10.04 -31.27
C ALA A 821 16.40 10.57 -31.74
N ASP A 822 16.46 11.34 -32.83
CA ASP A 822 17.70 11.94 -33.34
C ASP A 822 18.32 12.97 -32.38
N THR A 823 17.46 13.74 -31.69
CA THR A 823 17.90 14.70 -30.67
C THR A 823 18.43 13.99 -29.44
N ALA A 824 17.69 13.00 -28.93
CA ALA A 824 18.17 12.14 -27.86
C ALA A 824 19.50 11.50 -28.24
N GLN A 825 19.64 11.15 -29.52
CA GLN A 825 20.83 10.51 -30.02
C GLN A 825 22.07 11.38 -30.03
N THR A 826 21.88 12.60 -30.51
CA THR A 826 22.92 13.64 -30.52
C THR A 826 23.39 13.92 -29.10
N LEU A 827 22.45 14.03 -28.15
CA LEU A 827 22.75 14.30 -26.75
C LEU A 827 23.47 13.13 -26.06
N SER A 828 23.12 11.88 -26.37
CA SER A 828 23.87 10.71 -25.89
C SER A 828 25.34 10.76 -26.35
N THR A 829 25.57 11.15 -27.61
CA THR A 829 26.92 11.29 -28.18
C THR A 829 27.71 12.40 -27.49
N GLN A 830 27.08 13.55 -27.28
CA GLN A 830 27.71 14.70 -26.62
C GLN A 830 28.04 14.40 -25.17
N LEU A 831 27.13 13.74 -24.46
CA LEU A 831 27.33 13.37 -23.05
C LEU A 831 28.45 12.34 -22.91
N GLN A 832 28.50 11.35 -23.80
CA GLN A 832 29.61 10.40 -23.83
C GLN A 832 30.96 11.06 -24.14
N ALA A 833 31.02 11.94 -25.14
CA ALA A 833 32.24 12.68 -25.45
C ALA A 833 32.71 13.56 -24.29
N ALA A 834 31.78 14.15 -23.52
CA ALA A 834 32.11 14.94 -22.34
C ALA A 834 32.65 14.08 -21.18
N ILE A 835 32.12 12.87 -21.00
CA ILE A 835 32.66 11.87 -20.05
C ILE A 835 34.08 11.46 -20.47
N ASP A 836 34.30 11.20 -21.76
CA ASP A 836 35.60 10.78 -22.29
C ASP A 836 36.67 11.89 -22.21
N ALA A 837 36.25 13.16 -22.19
CA ALA A 837 37.13 14.32 -22.08
C ALA A 837 37.49 14.72 -20.64
N LEU A 838 37.08 13.94 -19.63
CA LEU A 838 37.42 14.20 -18.23
C LEU A 838 38.93 14.10 -17.96
N VAL A 839 39.46 15.06 -17.19
CA VAL A 839 40.89 15.12 -16.84
C VAL A 839 41.05 14.83 -15.34
N PRO A 840 41.63 13.68 -14.94
CA PRO A 840 41.85 13.35 -13.53
C PRO A 840 42.83 14.31 -12.84
N ARG A 841 42.63 14.55 -11.54
CA ARG A 841 43.62 15.25 -10.68
C ARG A 841 44.85 14.37 -10.43
N GLY A 842 46.03 14.99 -10.27
CA GLY A 842 47.29 14.27 -10.05
C GLY A 842 47.40 13.64 -8.67
N ASN A 843 47.96 12.43 -8.58
CA ASN A 843 48.28 11.73 -7.34
C ASN A 843 49.54 12.32 -6.69
N LYS A 844 49.36 13.00 -5.56
CA LYS A 844 50.39 13.75 -4.83
C LYS A 844 51.17 12.95 -3.81
N GLN A 845 50.83 11.68 -3.57
CA GLN A 845 51.38 10.91 -2.45
C GLN A 845 52.90 10.81 -2.53
N GLN A 846 53.43 10.45 -3.70
CA GLN A 846 54.88 10.29 -3.88
C GLN A 846 55.64 11.62 -3.75
N LEU A 847 55.04 12.71 -4.23
CA LEU A 847 55.60 14.06 -4.07
C LEU A 847 55.66 14.47 -2.59
N ALA A 848 54.60 14.18 -1.84
CA ALA A 848 54.52 14.46 -0.41
C ALA A 848 55.55 13.65 0.39
N ASP A 849 55.70 12.36 0.09
CA ASP A 849 56.69 11.48 0.75
C ASP A 849 58.12 11.94 0.47
N LEU A 850 58.40 12.37 -0.75
CA LEU A 850 59.70 12.88 -1.15
C LEU A 850 60.00 14.24 -0.51
N LEU A 851 59.01 15.13 -0.43
CA LEU A 851 59.13 16.41 0.27
C LEU A 851 59.41 16.20 1.76
N ASN A 852 58.68 15.31 2.42
CA ASN A 852 58.91 14.92 3.81
C ASN A 852 60.33 14.36 4.02
N THR A 853 60.89 13.66 3.04
CA THR A 853 62.28 13.16 3.09
C THR A 853 63.27 14.31 2.97
N ALA A 854 63.05 15.23 2.03
CA ALA A 854 63.88 16.40 1.81
C ALA A 854 63.89 17.37 3.01
N GLU A 855 62.75 17.59 3.64
CA GLU A 855 62.60 18.50 4.79
C GLU A 855 63.27 17.98 6.07
N LYS A 856 63.58 16.68 6.15
CA LYS A 856 64.32 16.08 7.27
C LYS A 856 65.84 16.28 7.18
N LEU A 857 66.35 16.73 6.04
CA LEU A 857 67.79 16.93 5.83
C LEU A 857 68.25 18.23 6.49
N LYS A 858 69.42 18.19 7.13
CA LYS A 858 70.01 19.36 7.81
C LYS A 858 71.04 20.02 6.90
N ALA A 859 70.93 21.34 6.73
CA ALA A 859 71.84 22.10 5.86
C ALA A 859 73.33 21.88 6.20
N ASN A 860 73.66 21.76 7.49
CA ASN A 860 75.04 21.57 7.97
C ASN A 860 75.63 20.18 7.68
N ASP A 861 74.83 19.21 7.21
CA ASP A 861 75.36 17.89 6.84
C ASP A 861 75.90 17.87 5.40
N TYR A 862 75.69 18.95 4.62
CA TYR A 862 75.94 19.04 3.19
C TYR A 862 76.72 20.32 2.81
N THR A 863 77.32 20.35 1.62
CA THR A 863 77.97 21.58 1.13
C THR A 863 76.92 22.65 0.82
N PRO A 864 77.20 23.94 1.08
CA PRO A 864 76.23 25.02 0.84
C PRO A 864 75.65 25.03 -0.58
N GLY A 865 76.48 24.80 -1.61
CA GLY A 865 76.08 24.80 -3.01
C GLY A 865 75.18 23.64 -3.41
N SER A 866 75.36 22.46 -2.81
CA SER A 866 74.49 21.31 -3.06
C SER A 866 73.15 21.42 -2.33
N PHE A 867 73.14 21.97 -1.11
CA PHE A 867 71.91 22.20 -0.33
C PHE A 867 71.09 23.39 -0.85
N ALA A 868 71.72 24.41 -1.44
CA ALA A 868 71.03 25.53 -2.09
C ALA A 868 70.14 25.05 -3.25
N LYS A 869 70.63 24.11 -4.07
CA LYS A 869 69.85 23.50 -5.17
C LYS A 869 68.64 22.72 -4.66
N LEU A 870 68.75 22.05 -3.52
CA LEU A 870 67.60 21.44 -2.84
C LEU A 870 66.60 22.51 -2.40
N THR A 871 67.08 23.59 -1.79
CA THR A 871 66.23 24.67 -1.28
C THR A 871 65.44 25.35 -2.39
N GLU A 872 66.04 25.57 -3.57
CA GLU A 872 65.39 26.17 -4.74
C GLU A 872 64.17 25.39 -5.24
N VAL A 873 64.16 24.06 -5.10
CA VAL A 873 63.07 23.20 -5.60
C VAL A 873 61.98 22.91 -4.55
N LEU A 874 62.20 23.20 -3.26
CA LEU A 874 61.21 22.95 -2.20
C LEU A 874 59.96 23.82 -2.34
N GLN A 875 60.11 25.11 -2.65
CA GLN A 875 58.95 26.01 -2.74
C GLN A 875 58.06 25.70 -3.97
N PRO A 876 58.60 25.51 -5.18
CA PRO A 876 57.81 25.01 -6.32
C PRO A 876 57.11 23.68 -6.02
N THR A 877 57.77 22.78 -5.28
CA THR A 877 57.17 21.50 -4.86
C THR A 877 55.98 21.68 -3.92
N ARG A 878 56.09 22.56 -2.91
CA ARG A 878 54.96 22.90 -2.01
C ARG A 878 53.80 23.53 -2.78
N ASN A 879 54.08 24.39 -3.76
CA ASN A 879 53.04 25.01 -4.57
C ASN A 879 52.22 23.95 -5.32
N VAL A 880 52.88 22.94 -5.91
CA VAL A 880 52.19 21.84 -6.61
C VAL A 880 51.41 20.92 -5.65
N LEU A 881 51.93 20.69 -4.44
CA LEU A 881 51.18 19.93 -3.42
C LEU A 881 49.92 20.67 -2.96
N ASN A 882 50.00 21.99 -2.82
CA ASN A 882 48.89 22.82 -2.35
C ASN A 882 47.88 23.17 -3.46
N ASP A 883 48.27 23.08 -4.73
CA ASP A 883 47.38 23.31 -5.87
C ASP A 883 46.40 22.15 -6.03
N VAL A 884 45.16 22.32 -5.56
CA VAL A 884 44.09 21.31 -5.62
C VAL A 884 43.81 20.79 -7.03
N ASP A 885 44.14 21.57 -8.06
CA ASP A 885 43.89 21.25 -9.47
C ASP A 885 45.16 20.80 -10.21
N ALA A 886 46.25 20.56 -9.48
CA ALA A 886 47.50 20.07 -10.06
C ALA A 886 47.26 18.79 -10.88
N THR A 887 47.59 18.86 -12.16
CA THR A 887 47.55 17.71 -13.06
C THR A 887 48.64 16.71 -12.68
N GLN A 888 48.49 15.45 -13.10
CA GLN A 888 49.55 14.45 -12.89
C GLN A 888 50.90 14.93 -13.47
N ASP A 889 50.90 15.66 -14.59
CA ASP A 889 52.12 16.23 -15.17
C ASP A 889 52.80 17.26 -14.25
N ALA A 890 52.01 18.16 -13.63
CA ALA A 890 52.55 19.11 -12.65
C ALA A 890 53.15 18.40 -11.44
N VAL A 891 52.47 17.38 -10.92
CA VAL A 891 52.94 16.56 -9.79
C VAL A 891 54.21 15.78 -10.14
N THR A 892 54.26 15.15 -11.31
CA THR A 892 55.45 14.43 -11.79
C THR A 892 56.63 15.39 -11.97
N LYS A 893 56.44 16.56 -12.60
CA LYS A 893 57.48 17.60 -12.76
C LYS A 893 58.08 18.04 -11.42
N ALA A 894 57.24 18.30 -10.41
CA ALA A 894 57.72 18.66 -9.08
C ALA A 894 58.47 17.50 -8.40
N THR A 895 57.97 16.27 -8.57
CA THR A 895 58.61 15.06 -8.00
C THR A 895 59.98 14.82 -8.60
N ASP A 896 60.13 14.98 -9.92
CA ASP A 896 61.39 14.84 -10.64
C ASP A 896 62.41 15.90 -10.20
N ALA A 897 61.98 17.17 -10.13
CA ALA A 897 62.84 18.27 -9.72
C ALA A 897 63.38 18.07 -8.30
N LEU A 898 62.51 17.66 -7.37
CA LEU A 898 62.89 17.36 -6.00
C LEU A 898 63.82 16.13 -5.90
N SER A 899 63.51 15.05 -6.62
CA SER A 899 64.34 13.84 -6.67
C SER A 899 65.74 14.14 -7.21
N LYS A 900 65.84 14.91 -8.29
CA LYS A 900 67.12 15.32 -8.88
C LYS A 900 67.94 16.17 -7.91
N ALA A 901 67.31 17.10 -7.20
CA ALA A 901 68.03 17.92 -6.22
C ALA A 901 68.53 17.09 -5.03
N LEU A 902 67.76 16.11 -4.56
CA LEU A 902 68.18 15.16 -3.53
C LEU A 902 69.39 14.31 -3.98
N GLN A 903 69.41 13.88 -5.25
CA GLN A 903 70.54 13.13 -5.81
C GLN A 903 71.82 13.97 -5.97
N GLN A 904 71.70 15.30 -6.06
CA GLN A 904 72.83 16.23 -6.21
C GLN A 904 73.44 16.68 -4.88
N LEU A 905 72.96 16.19 -3.75
CA LEU A 905 73.48 16.51 -2.43
C LEU A 905 74.88 15.95 -2.22
N ILE A 906 75.79 16.81 -1.75
CA ILE A 906 77.18 16.45 -1.44
C ILE A 906 77.37 16.62 0.06
N LYS A 907 77.73 15.55 0.78
CA LYS A 907 77.95 15.60 2.23
C LYS A 907 79.14 16.49 2.58
N GLN A 908 79.03 17.28 3.65
CA GLN A 908 80.12 18.11 4.13
C GLN A 908 81.26 17.22 4.67
N PRO A 909 82.51 17.37 4.19
CA PRO A 909 83.60 16.52 4.61
C PRO A 909 84.09 16.87 6.02
N ASN A 910 84.48 15.85 6.79
CA ASN A 910 85.09 16.06 8.10
C ASN A 910 86.52 16.61 7.95
N LYS A 911 86.76 17.84 8.42
CA LYS A 911 88.06 18.53 8.34
C LYS A 911 88.88 18.48 9.63
N ALA A 912 88.43 17.78 10.67
CA ALA A 912 89.07 17.79 11.98
C ALA A 912 90.56 17.38 11.92
N GLU A 913 90.88 16.36 11.14
CA GLU A 913 92.25 15.91 10.97
C GLU A 913 93.12 16.92 10.20
N LEU A 914 92.56 17.53 9.14
CA LEU A 914 93.23 18.58 8.37
C LEU A 914 93.56 19.78 9.27
N VAL A 915 92.61 20.22 10.09
CA VAL A 915 92.81 21.31 11.07
C VAL A 915 93.92 20.96 12.05
N ASN A 916 93.92 19.76 12.62
CA ASN A 916 94.96 19.32 13.56
C ASN A 916 96.36 19.36 12.94
N LEU A 917 96.49 18.92 11.68
CA LEU A 917 97.77 18.95 10.97
C LEU A 917 98.21 20.38 10.62
N ILE A 918 97.27 21.26 10.22
CA ILE A 918 97.54 22.68 9.97
C ILE A 918 98.06 23.35 11.25
N THR A 919 97.47 23.04 12.41
CA THR A 919 97.92 23.57 13.71
C THR A 919 99.33 23.08 14.05
N LYS A 920 99.57 21.77 13.96
CA LYS A 920 100.91 21.19 14.20
C LYS A 920 101.98 21.80 13.27
N ALA A 921 101.66 21.93 11.99
CA ALA A 921 102.57 22.52 11.01
C ALA A 921 102.84 24.01 11.29
N ALA A 922 101.86 24.74 11.83
CA ALA A 922 102.00 26.16 12.14
C ALA A 922 102.86 26.46 13.38
N GLU A 923 103.03 25.50 14.29
CA GLU A 923 103.88 25.63 15.48
C GLU A 923 105.38 25.50 15.17
N LEU A 924 105.72 24.97 14.00
CA LEU A 924 107.11 24.73 13.60
C LEU A 924 107.79 26.04 13.18
N LYS A 925 109.02 26.26 13.64
CA LYS A 925 109.82 27.43 13.31
C LYS A 925 110.72 27.15 12.12
N GLU A 926 110.70 28.01 11.12
CA GLU A 926 111.48 27.88 9.90
C GLU A 926 113.00 27.73 10.17
N THR A 927 113.51 28.33 11.25
CA THR A 927 114.93 28.26 11.67
C THR A 927 115.38 26.90 12.18
N ASP A 928 114.47 26.01 12.56
CA ASP A 928 114.81 24.73 13.18
C ASP A 928 115.02 23.62 12.13
N TYR A 929 114.76 23.92 10.86
CA TYR A 929 114.72 22.97 9.76
C TYR A 929 115.47 23.49 8.53
N THR A 930 115.86 22.58 7.62
CA THR A 930 116.51 23.00 6.37
C THR A 930 115.53 23.80 5.49
N PRO A 931 116.01 24.86 4.79
CA PRO A 931 115.15 25.72 3.98
C PRO A 931 114.32 24.97 2.93
N ALA A 932 114.87 23.93 2.30
CA ALA A 932 114.18 23.14 1.29
C ALA A 932 113.00 22.34 1.89
N SER A 933 113.24 21.60 2.99
CA SER A 933 112.19 20.80 3.64
C SER A 933 111.06 21.67 4.22
N PHE A 934 111.41 22.87 4.70
CA PHE A 934 110.43 23.81 5.24
C PHE A 934 109.63 24.53 4.14
N ALA A 935 110.23 24.78 2.96
CA ALA A 935 109.52 25.35 1.81
C ALA A 935 108.43 24.41 1.27
N ASP A 936 108.70 23.10 1.23
CA ASP A 936 107.70 22.09 0.85
C ASP A 936 106.55 22.01 1.87
N LEU A 937 106.86 22.05 3.16
CA LEU A 937 105.85 22.19 4.22
C LEU A 937 105.01 23.46 4.03
N LYS A 938 105.64 24.61 3.77
CA LYS A 938 104.94 25.89 3.59
C LYS A 938 103.98 25.84 2.41
N LYS A 939 104.37 25.18 1.31
CA LYS A 939 103.51 24.98 0.13
C LYS A 939 102.31 24.08 0.45
N ALA A 940 102.55 22.93 1.07
CA ALA A 940 101.49 22.01 1.48
C ALA A 940 100.55 22.64 2.53
N LEU A 941 101.09 23.39 3.49
CA LEU A 941 100.34 24.12 4.51
C LEU A 941 99.48 25.23 3.91
N THR A 942 99.98 25.92 2.89
CA THR A 942 99.19 26.94 2.17
C THR A 942 97.99 26.30 1.48
N TYR A 943 98.20 25.24 0.71
CA TYR A 943 97.11 24.52 0.05
C TYR A 943 96.12 23.92 1.07
N ALA A 944 96.63 23.35 2.17
CA ALA A 944 95.82 22.84 3.27
C ALA A 944 94.93 23.90 3.91
N ARG A 945 95.44 25.12 4.10
CA ARG A 945 94.65 26.25 4.60
C ARG A 945 93.56 26.67 3.62
N GLU A 946 93.83 26.66 2.33
CA GLU A 946 92.82 26.99 1.31
C GLU A 946 91.71 25.93 1.24
N VAL A 947 92.06 24.64 1.22
CA VAL A 947 91.08 23.53 1.30
C VAL A 947 90.29 23.56 2.61
N ASN A 948 90.93 23.95 3.72
CA ASN A 948 90.23 24.07 5.01
C ASN A 948 89.18 25.18 4.98
N LYS A 949 89.48 26.32 4.35
CA LYS A 949 88.55 27.45 4.22
C LYS A 949 87.42 27.23 3.21
N ASP A 950 87.65 26.41 2.18
CA ASP A 950 86.67 26.17 1.12
C ASP A 950 85.45 25.36 1.62
N PRO A 951 84.25 25.95 1.71
CA PRO A 951 83.06 25.25 2.19
C PRO A 951 82.48 24.26 1.16
N GLU A 952 82.91 24.31 -0.11
CA GLU A 952 82.45 23.43 -1.20
C GLU A 952 83.39 22.25 -1.48
N THR A 953 84.51 22.16 -0.74
CA THR A 953 85.52 21.13 -1.00
C THR A 953 84.96 19.72 -0.79
N SER A 954 85.40 18.76 -1.62
CA SER A 954 84.98 17.35 -1.52
C SER A 954 85.75 16.58 -0.45
N GLY A 955 85.16 15.48 0.05
CA GLY A 955 85.85 14.57 0.97
C GLY A 955 87.15 14.00 0.41
N GLU A 956 87.19 13.72 -0.88
CA GLU A 956 88.42 13.28 -1.57
C GLU A 956 89.51 14.35 -1.55
N THR A 957 89.14 15.62 -1.78
CA THR A 957 90.08 16.75 -1.70
C THR A 957 90.64 16.92 -0.30
N VAL A 958 89.79 16.83 0.73
CA VAL A 958 90.22 16.90 2.14
C VAL A 958 91.16 15.73 2.48
N ALA A 959 90.80 14.50 2.11
CA ALA A 959 91.61 13.31 2.39
C ALA A 959 92.98 13.35 1.69
N LYS A 960 93.01 13.79 0.42
CA LYS A 960 94.25 13.98 -0.31
C LYS A 960 95.12 15.05 0.36
N THR A 961 94.51 16.17 0.76
CA THR A 961 95.23 17.28 1.40
C THR A 961 95.80 16.90 2.77
N VAL A 962 95.06 16.11 3.56
CA VAL A 962 95.57 15.50 4.80
C VAL A 962 96.80 14.65 4.53
N THR A 963 96.76 13.83 3.49
CA THR A 963 97.87 12.95 3.08
C THR A 963 99.08 13.75 2.63
N ASP A 964 98.87 14.76 1.79
CA ASP A 964 99.93 15.65 1.27
C ASP A 964 100.59 16.44 2.41
N LEU A 965 99.79 16.97 3.37
CA LEU A 965 100.32 17.72 4.51
C LEU A 965 101.07 16.83 5.51
N LYS A 966 100.58 15.62 5.80
CA LYS A 966 101.33 14.61 6.58
C LYS A 966 102.67 14.30 5.93
N THR A 967 102.67 14.03 4.63
CA THR A 967 103.88 13.71 3.88
C THR A 967 104.90 14.86 3.94
N ALA A 968 104.43 16.10 3.88
CA ALA A 968 105.31 17.27 4.00
C ALA A 968 105.87 17.43 5.42
N LEU A 969 105.08 17.15 6.46
CA LEU A 969 105.54 17.13 7.86
C LEU A 969 106.58 16.03 8.10
N ASP A 970 106.36 14.83 7.58
CA ASP A 970 107.27 13.69 7.76
C ASP A 970 108.62 13.89 7.04
N LYS A 971 108.66 14.74 6.00
CA LYS A 971 109.87 15.06 5.22
C LYS A 971 110.71 16.20 5.80
N LEU A 972 110.33 16.77 6.94
CA LEU A 972 111.11 17.83 7.58
C LEU A 972 112.47 17.33 8.06
N VAL A 973 113.52 18.08 7.75
CA VAL A 973 114.90 17.76 8.15
C VAL A 973 115.40 18.84 9.09
N LYS A 974 115.74 18.49 10.35
CA LYS A 974 116.23 19.44 11.36
C LYS A 974 117.57 20.05 10.96
N GLN A 975 117.75 21.34 11.25
CA GLN A 975 119.02 22.05 11.07
C GLN A 975 119.97 21.72 12.25
N THR A 976 121.12 21.10 11.99
CA THR A 976 122.11 20.76 13.02
C THR A 976 123.00 21.96 13.39
N PRO A 977 123.41 22.11 14.68
CA PRO A 977 124.35 23.16 15.11
C PRO A 977 125.74 22.93 14.49
N ALA A 978 126.36 23.99 13.97
CA ALA A 978 127.67 23.91 13.32
C ALA A 978 128.85 23.86 14.33
N PRO A 979 129.79 22.91 14.20
CA PRO A 979 131.20 23.10 14.56
C PRO A 979 131.98 23.62 13.34
N THR A 980 132.69 24.73 13.52
CA THR A 980 133.65 25.34 12.58
C THR A 980 135.03 24.63 12.65
N PRO A 981 135.98 24.87 11.71
CA PRO A 981 135.97 24.53 10.27
C PRO A 981 137.28 23.83 9.80
N ASP A 982 137.28 23.07 8.69
CA ASP A 982 138.25 23.29 7.57
C ASP A 982 137.97 22.47 6.28
N LYS A 983 137.99 23.24 5.16
CA LYS A 983 138.42 23.00 3.75
C LYS A 983 137.70 22.08 2.71
N GLU A 984 137.07 22.81 1.75
CA GLU A 984 137.16 22.79 0.25
C GLU A 984 136.00 22.30 -0.71
N LYS A 985 135.28 23.30 -1.33
CA LYS A 985 134.87 23.60 -2.77
C LYS A 985 133.79 22.77 -3.60
N PRO A 986 133.14 23.28 -4.71
CA PRO A 986 132.10 24.37 -4.93
C PRO A 986 130.83 24.08 -5.85
N SER A 987 129.79 24.98 -5.88
CA SER A 987 129.15 25.66 -7.09
C SER A 987 127.57 25.87 -7.21
N ASN A 988 127.13 27.16 -7.41
CA ASN A 988 126.02 27.92 -8.14
C ASN A 988 124.49 27.59 -8.33
N ASN A 989 123.59 28.62 -8.13
CA ASN A 989 122.52 29.19 -9.05
C ASN A 989 121.61 30.36 -8.45
N PRO A 990 120.78 31.13 -9.25
CA PRO A 990 119.81 32.20 -8.78
C PRO A 990 118.32 32.15 -9.31
N PRO A 991 117.36 33.01 -8.82
CA PRO A 991 116.01 33.29 -9.43
C PRO A 991 115.38 34.75 -9.36
N LYS A 992 114.22 34.97 -10.06
CA LYS A 992 112.93 35.77 -9.80
C LYS A 992 112.91 37.29 -9.38
N SER A 993 111.85 38.16 -9.44
CA SER A 993 110.40 38.29 -9.87
C SER A 993 109.80 39.72 -9.64
N GLY A 994 108.59 40.10 -10.14
CA GLY A 994 107.55 40.95 -9.44
C GLY A 994 106.58 41.94 -10.20
N GLY A 995 105.26 42.08 -9.79
CA GLY A 995 104.41 43.33 -9.88
C GLY A 995 102.86 43.35 -10.24
N PHE A 996 102.00 43.86 -9.32
CA PHE A 996 100.80 44.83 -9.30
C PHE A 996 99.38 44.80 -10.05
N GLN A 997 98.32 45.23 -9.28
CA GLN A 997 97.08 46.11 -9.43
C GLN A 997 95.84 45.97 -10.42
N GLY A 998 94.59 46.14 -9.90
CA GLY A 998 93.56 47.18 -10.26
C GLY A 998 92.33 46.98 -11.25
N ASP A 999 91.10 47.28 -10.76
CA ASP A 999 89.91 48.00 -11.36
C ASP A 999 88.79 47.38 -12.28
N THR A 1000 87.64 48.08 -12.33
CA THR A 1000 86.23 47.77 -12.74
C THR A 1000 85.79 47.58 -14.22
N THR A 1001 84.72 46.76 -14.40
CA THR A 1001 83.51 46.83 -15.29
C THR A 1001 83.49 46.48 -16.81
N ILE A 1002 82.37 45.82 -17.18
CA ILE A 1002 81.57 45.77 -18.45
C ILE A 1002 81.76 44.59 -19.46
N LYS A 1003 80.62 43.88 -19.63
CA LYS A 1003 79.98 43.15 -20.77
C LYS A 1003 80.77 42.41 -21.87
N LYS A 1004 80.31 41.16 -22.04
CA LYS A 1004 79.91 40.39 -23.25
C LYS A 1004 80.87 40.12 -24.42
N ASP A 1005 80.76 38.84 -24.81
CA ASP A 1005 80.77 38.22 -26.15
C ASP A 1005 82.08 37.90 -26.88
N GLN A 1006 82.35 36.59 -26.85
CA GLN A 1006 82.44 35.66 -27.99
C GLN A 1006 83.47 35.80 -29.12
N THR A 1007 83.95 34.60 -29.48
CA THR A 1007 84.66 34.15 -30.70
C THR A 1007 86.17 34.41 -30.71
N LYS A 1008 87.05 33.52 -31.20
CA LYS A 1008 86.98 32.38 -32.13
C LYS A 1008 88.31 31.57 -32.00
N ASP A 1009 88.27 30.28 -32.33
CA ASP A 1009 89.21 29.40 -33.11
C ASP A 1009 90.66 29.91 -33.43
N PRO A 1010 91.70 29.08 -33.79
CA PRO A 1010 91.58 27.80 -34.53
C PRO A 1010 92.68 26.69 -34.37
N THR A 1011 92.47 25.58 -35.12
CA THR A 1011 93.41 24.69 -35.85
C THR A 1011 93.77 23.26 -35.34
N LYS A 1012 93.36 22.25 -36.17
CA LYS A 1012 94.09 21.14 -36.88
C LYS A 1012 95.28 20.41 -36.18
N THR A 1013 95.57 19.09 -36.34
CA THR A 1013 95.55 18.15 -37.49
C THR A 1013 95.83 16.68 -37.06
N ASP A 1014 95.29 15.73 -37.86
CA ASP A 1014 95.82 14.46 -38.41
C ASP A 1014 96.28 13.19 -37.62
N HIS A 1015 95.88 12.08 -38.27
CA HIS A 1015 96.47 10.74 -38.46
C HIS A 1015 95.94 9.51 -37.70
N ALA A 1016 95.84 8.44 -38.49
CA ALA A 1016 95.19 7.15 -38.28
C ALA A 1016 96.10 6.09 -37.64
N SER A 1017 95.51 5.07 -37.02
CA SER A 1017 95.69 3.61 -37.31
C SER A 1017 95.38 2.68 -36.11
N ASN A 1018 94.69 1.58 -36.44
CA ASN A 1018 94.76 0.20 -35.89
C ASN A 1018 94.16 -0.21 -34.53
N ILE A 1019 93.33 -1.27 -34.61
CA ILE A 1019 92.89 -2.28 -33.61
C ILE A 1019 94.05 -3.27 -33.31
N PRO A 1020 94.08 -4.16 -32.27
CA PRO A 1020 93.12 -5.26 -31.90
C PRO A 1020 92.70 -5.18 -30.39
N ASP A 1021 91.62 -5.77 -29.87
CA ASP A 1021 91.12 -7.17 -29.73
C ASP A 1021 91.95 -8.15 -28.86
N THR A 1022 91.21 -9.06 -28.19
CA THR A 1022 91.47 -10.24 -27.30
C THR A 1022 90.78 -10.06 -25.93
N GLY A 1023 89.67 -10.73 -25.61
CA GLY A 1023 89.50 -12.19 -25.39
C GLY A 1023 89.69 -12.48 -23.88
N GLU A 1024 89.04 -13.39 -23.15
CA GLU A 1024 87.94 -14.37 -23.32
C GLU A 1024 87.74 -15.00 -21.90
N HIS A 1025 86.67 -15.76 -21.68
CA HIS A 1025 86.45 -16.77 -20.59
C HIS A 1025 86.03 -16.31 -19.17
N THR A 1026 84.75 -16.47 -18.76
CA THR A 1026 84.02 -17.67 -18.27
C THR A 1026 84.34 -18.16 -16.84
N GLN A 1027 83.25 -18.27 -16.07
CA GLN A 1027 82.92 -19.30 -15.07
C GLN A 1027 83.29 -19.15 -13.57
N SER A 1028 82.22 -18.95 -12.79
CA SER A 1028 81.72 -19.86 -11.72
C SER A 1028 82.18 -19.71 -10.26
N ILE A 1029 81.24 -20.09 -9.38
CA ILE A 1029 81.29 -20.32 -7.92
C ILE A 1029 81.02 -19.05 -7.09
N LEU A 1030 79.80 -18.71 -6.66
CA LEU A 1030 78.74 -19.44 -5.92
C LEU A 1030 79.15 -19.85 -4.50
N ALA A 1031 78.54 -19.22 -3.49
CA ALA A 1031 77.98 -19.83 -2.25
C ALA A 1031 77.84 -18.76 -1.15
N LEU A 1032 76.60 -18.37 -0.78
CA LEU A 1032 75.70 -19.03 0.19
C LEU A 1032 76.06 -18.64 1.65
N LEU A 1033 75.17 -18.27 2.57
CA LEU A 1033 73.78 -18.63 2.91
C LEU A 1033 73.16 -17.47 3.72
N GLY A 1034 71.85 -17.33 3.95
CA GLY A 1034 70.66 -18.17 3.76
C GLY A 1034 69.51 -17.49 4.57
N ALA A 1035 68.32 -17.28 3.99
CA ALA A 1035 67.11 -18.15 4.05
C ALA A 1035 66.47 -18.16 5.46
N THR A 1036 65.15 -17.98 5.61
CA THR A 1036 64.05 -18.96 5.34
C THR A 1036 62.67 -18.32 5.64
N ILE A 1037 61.47 -18.72 5.13
CA ILE A 1037 60.92 -19.96 4.54
C ILE A 1037 59.61 -19.65 3.73
N ILE A 1038 59.28 -20.51 2.75
CA ILE A 1038 58.02 -20.64 1.98
C ILE A 1038 57.47 -22.09 2.13
N GLY A 1039 56.15 -22.30 2.00
CA GLY A 1039 55.54 -23.52 1.43
C GLY A 1039 54.15 -23.88 2.00
N VAL A 1040 53.15 -24.50 1.33
CA VAL A 1040 52.65 -24.65 -0.07
C VAL A 1040 51.42 -25.62 0.01
N LEU A 1041 50.36 -25.35 -0.79
CA LEU A 1041 49.30 -26.22 -1.39
C LEU A 1041 48.67 -27.45 -0.68
N GLY A 1042 47.33 -27.59 -0.80
CA GLY A 1042 46.69 -28.89 -1.12
C GLY A 1042 45.34 -29.30 -0.50
N TYR A 1043 44.28 -29.28 -1.33
CA TYR A 1043 43.22 -30.32 -1.50
C TYR A 1043 41.90 -30.35 -0.67
N LEU A 1044 40.80 -30.20 -1.44
CA LEU A 1044 39.41 -30.71 -1.33
C LEU A 1044 39.06 -31.80 -0.29
N LYS A 1045 37.94 -31.60 0.45
CA LYS A 1045 36.79 -32.54 0.51
C LYS A 1045 35.58 -32.02 1.32
N LEU A 1046 34.43 -31.98 0.64
CA LEU A 1046 33.08 -32.39 1.06
C LEU A 1046 32.69 -32.32 2.55
N ARG A 1047 31.71 -31.47 2.87
CA ARG A 1047 30.68 -31.76 3.88
C ARG A 1047 29.30 -31.29 3.38
N GLN A 1048 28.46 -32.25 3.02
CA GLN A 1048 27.00 -32.13 3.06
C GLN A 1048 26.47 -33.01 4.23
N PRO A 1049 25.21 -32.83 4.66
CA PRO A 1049 24.82 -32.70 6.07
C PRO A 1049 24.18 -33.98 6.65
N LYS A 1050 23.97 -33.98 7.97
CA LYS A 1050 22.90 -34.69 8.71
C LYS A 1050 22.79 -34.03 10.11
N LYS A 1051 21.60 -33.51 10.47
CA LYS A 1051 20.53 -34.17 11.28
C LYS A 1051 21.02 -34.61 12.67
N ASP A 1052 20.37 -34.35 13.81
CA ASP A 1052 18.99 -33.96 14.15
C ASP A 1052 18.95 -33.15 15.47
N LYS A 1053 18.11 -32.10 15.53
CA LYS A 1053 17.14 -31.80 16.62
C LYS A 1053 16.36 -30.51 16.35
#